data_AF-A0A961QLQ6-F1
#
_entry.id   AF-A0A961QLQ6-F1
#
_cell.length_a   1.000
_cell.length_b   1.000
_cell.length_c   1.000
_cell.angle_alpha   90.00
_cell.angle_beta   90.00
_cell.angle_gamma   90.00
#
_symmetry.space_group_name_H-M   'P 1'
#
loop_
_entity.id
_entity.type
_entity.pdbx_description
1 polymer ?
#
loop_
_entity_poly.entity_id
_entity_poly.type
_entity_poly.pdbx_seq_one_letter_code
_entity_poly.pdbx_strand_id
1 'polypeptide(L)'
;MITDVTHHGIHLLQRYVHAFGSTIVNAFDLDAWSRASTLETFAVRLILRAGTARVALMHIPADGPRTELAQLALDTPGTAATGLFRPAQMSGALLPVVLEHSPGANFDVVFVTDDEPSQPHARINYIFCTYNRAQYVQHNADVFREYRRRWRDHARSVHLTVVDNGSADATTPTCGVQPDEAVTVYTNHNTGGAGGFGRGIYESAYGALPGEGFSHVCLLDDDIHLHPEMFARNTAFVRYLKPGFHIGAPMYPTSSPESGPALSACFGHRFRGTIHPSDTAIGAGLQTTAIEDFVRMDRKPDTTGWWWDCIALSDVHRIGLPYPFFIKMDDVEYGLRLKEAGVELVIPYSFWVLHDDFEEKYSAAMQYFRFRNRWLLLAQFDRLEAEKLATEWTHLVRGFVATRRYEHAQLLLDGMEHFLAGPDSLLRNEKEILAGIFRVVKVEKNVPIPEIPAGSELVNGLYAPTSPRTQWLNKVTVNNHFLPLSESLVIDTTQRHAETDCRRGKTVTFWNGNKGVGYTVTRDSRKAAAQMMRLRRLARRLRASMPALAETYRARKRHLTSPSFWAEYGHFGAPLRLAPAESAAEAAMRHEVGRLQQAQQVETARRRASAVSVSDEDLVFLNAIRNRHAGQRCFVLGNGPSLKVEDLELLKNEVTFAANKIYLCFNETQWRPTYYSVEDLLVAQNCQAEIMALSGMTKIFPDHMLRFLPRRANHHYARWLPPADNRVQYREFSRDLTKGICWGSTITYSMLQMAVHMGFREIYLLGLDHSYVEPSTKQDGALVSEGEVNHFHPDYRKPGERWHMPVLDRLEASYTHARDYCDSIGVKVWNASRFSKLEVFPRADLDAVLGVSKPAAKPARKPATKRAPRKTPAK
;
A
#
# COMPACT_ATOMS: atom_id res chain seq x y z
N MET A 1 -28.82 -3.48 -11.24
CA MET A 1 -29.17 -3.93 -12.60
C MET A 1 -28.34 -3.11 -13.58
N ILE A 2 -27.23 -3.68 -14.08
CA ILE A 2 -26.18 -3.00 -14.88
C ILE A 2 -26.15 -3.56 -16.34
N THR A 3 -27.16 -4.36 -16.69
CA THR A 3 -27.20 -5.22 -17.88
C THR A 3 -27.79 -4.59 -19.15
N ASP A 4 -28.27 -3.34 -19.13
CA ASP A 4 -29.03 -2.77 -20.27
C ASP A 4 -28.19 -2.14 -21.40
N VAL A 5 -26.90 -2.43 -21.52
CA VAL A 5 -26.09 -1.93 -22.65
C VAL A 5 -25.82 -3.01 -23.70
N THR A 6 -26.04 -4.29 -23.40
CA THR A 6 -26.02 -5.39 -24.39
C THR A 6 -27.41 -5.60 -25.01
N HIS A 7 -27.99 -4.54 -25.56
CA HIS A 7 -29.15 -4.66 -26.46
C HIS A 7 -28.64 -4.68 -27.91
N HIS A 8 -29.02 -5.72 -28.66
CA HIS A 8 -28.95 -5.80 -30.13
C HIS A 8 -27.62 -5.37 -30.79
N GLY A 9 -26.60 -6.23 -30.75
CA GLY A 9 -25.39 -6.05 -31.56
C GLY A 9 -24.47 -4.89 -31.15
N ILE A 10 -24.72 -4.22 -30.02
CA ILE A 10 -23.87 -3.12 -29.54
C ILE A 10 -22.91 -3.61 -28.45
N HIS A 11 -21.62 -3.42 -28.68
CA HIS A 11 -20.52 -3.84 -27.82
C HIS A 11 -19.86 -2.64 -27.11
N LEU A 12 -19.59 -2.79 -25.81
CA LEU A 12 -18.90 -1.78 -25.00
C LEU A 12 -17.38 -1.85 -25.20
N LEU A 13 -16.75 -0.72 -25.50
CA LEU A 13 -15.29 -0.61 -25.67
C LEU A 13 -14.59 0.01 -24.45
N GLN A 14 -15.16 1.10 -23.92
CA GLN A 14 -14.58 1.88 -22.83
C GLN A 14 -15.66 2.69 -22.11
N ARG A 15 -15.61 2.78 -20.79
CA ARG A 15 -16.46 3.65 -19.96
C ARG A 15 -15.64 4.77 -19.32
N TYR A 16 -16.23 5.96 -19.27
CA TYR A 16 -15.68 7.09 -18.51
C TYR A 16 -15.67 6.81 -17.01
N VAL A 17 -14.51 6.98 -16.38
CA VAL A 17 -14.32 6.79 -14.95
C VAL A 17 -14.32 8.16 -14.28
N HIS A 18 -15.40 8.46 -13.55
CA HIS A 18 -15.63 9.76 -12.92
C HIS A 18 -14.46 10.23 -12.05
N ALA A 19 -13.81 9.32 -11.32
CA ALA A 19 -12.69 9.63 -10.44
C ALA A 19 -11.46 10.22 -11.16
N PHE A 20 -11.27 9.95 -12.45
CA PHE A 20 -10.12 10.44 -13.22
C PHE A 20 -10.41 11.71 -14.02
N GLY A 21 -11.66 12.19 -14.06
CA GLY A 21 -12.01 13.43 -14.73
C GLY A 21 -11.54 13.52 -16.20
N SER A 22 -11.14 14.72 -16.61
CA SER A 22 -10.63 15.00 -17.96
C SER A 22 -9.12 14.75 -18.06
N THR A 23 -8.71 13.49 -17.95
CA THR A 23 -7.32 13.03 -18.08
C THR A 23 -7.15 12.04 -19.22
N ILE A 24 -5.89 11.74 -19.56
CA ILE A 24 -5.51 10.73 -20.57
C ILE A 24 -6.16 9.36 -20.32
N VAL A 25 -6.43 9.00 -19.06
CA VAL A 25 -7.07 7.73 -18.69
C VAL A 25 -8.50 7.63 -19.24
N ASN A 26 -9.23 8.74 -19.38
CA ASN A 26 -10.57 8.76 -19.96
C ASN A 26 -10.60 9.05 -21.46
N ALA A 27 -9.46 9.38 -22.07
CA ALA A 27 -9.36 9.54 -23.51
C ALA A 27 -9.42 8.18 -24.22
N PHE A 28 -10.01 8.13 -25.40
CA PHE A 28 -10.02 6.96 -26.28
C PHE A 28 -8.85 7.05 -27.25
N ASP A 29 -8.13 5.94 -27.40
CA ASP A 29 -6.85 5.86 -28.12
C ASP A 29 -7.00 5.49 -29.59
N LEU A 30 -7.19 6.50 -30.44
CA LEU A 30 -7.47 6.28 -31.87
C LEU A 30 -6.32 5.50 -32.53
N ASP A 31 -5.07 5.81 -32.20
CA ASP A 31 -3.93 5.15 -32.84
C ASP A 31 -3.79 3.69 -32.37
N ALA A 32 -3.99 3.39 -31.08
CA ALA A 32 -3.91 2.02 -30.58
C ALA A 32 -5.01 1.14 -31.19
N TRP A 33 -6.25 1.63 -31.21
CA TRP A 33 -7.38 0.90 -31.80
C TRP A 33 -7.23 0.76 -33.32
N SER A 34 -6.88 1.82 -34.05
CA SER A 34 -6.68 1.78 -35.50
C SER A 34 -5.57 0.78 -35.91
N ARG A 35 -4.45 0.82 -35.19
CA ARG A 35 -3.28 0.00 -35.50
C ARG A 35 -3.49 -1.47 -35.14
N ALA A 36 -3.81 -1.74 -33.88
CA ALA A 36 -3.75 -3.08 -33.32
C ALA A 36 -5.09 -3.84 -33.32
N SER A 37 -6.20 -3.20 -33.69
CA SER A 37 -7.53 -3.84 -33.65
C SER A 37 -8.23 -3.88 -35.02
N THR A 38 -9.26 -4.72 -35.13
CA THR A 38 -10.17 -4.84 -36.28
C THR A 38 -11.36 -3.88 -36.19
N LEU A 39 -11.37 -2.94 -35.24
CA LEU A 39 -12.45 -1.96 -35.07
C LEU A 39 -12.51 -1.02 -36.28
N GLU A 40 -13.65 -0.99 -36.97
CA GLU A 40 -13.92 -0.14 -38.13
C GLU A 40 -14.66 1.14 -37.71
N THR A 41 -15.69 0.99 -36.87
CA THR A 41 -16.54 2.09 -36.44
C THR A 41 -16.84 2.08 -34.94
N PHE A 42 -17.11 3.25 -34.36
CA PHE A 42 -17.60 3.35 -32.98
C PHE A 42 -18.38 4.66 -32.78
N ALA A 43 -19.17 4.74 -31.72
CA ALA A 43 -19.87 5.94 -31.27
C ALA A 43 -19.65 6.18 -29.78
N VAL A 44 -19.97 7.39 -29.32
CA VAL A 44 -20.00 7.74 -27.90
C VAL A 44 -21.44 7.92 -27.46
N ARG A 45 -21.81 7.34 -26.31
CA ARG A 45 -23.15 7.48 -25.71
C ARG A 45 -23.07 8.10 -24.33
N LEU A 46 -23.98 9.02 -24.05
CA LEU A 46 -24.33 9.50 -22.72
C LEU A 46 -25.60 8.79 -22.27
N ILE A 47 -25.52 8.03 -21.18
CA ILE A 47 -26.64 7.30 -20.59
C ILE A 47 -26.98 7.95 -19.26
N LEU A 48 -28.12 8.61 -19.16
CA LEU A 48 -28.58 9.31 -17.96
C LEU A 48 -29.68 8.50 -17.26
N ARG A 49 -29.52 8.25 -15.97
CA ARG A 49 -30.48 7.50 -15.13
C ARG A 49 -31.21 8.41 -14.15
N ALA A 50 -30.58 9.49 -13.71
CA ALA A 50 -31.17 10.52 -12.85
C ALA A 50 -30.40 11.84 -12.97
N GLY A 51 -31.08 12.97 -12.77
CA GLY A 51 -30.48 14.31 -12.81
C GLY A 51 -30.42 14.89 -14.23
N THR A 52 -29.46 15.78 -14.47
CA THR A 52 -29.13 16.33 -15.80
C THR A 52 -27.62 16.18 -16.05
N ALA A 53 -27.21 16.03 -17.30
CA ALA A 53 -25.80 15.96 -17.68
C ALA A 53 -25.55 16.48 -19.10
N ARG A 54 -24.44 17.19 -19.29
CA ARG A 54 -23.96 17.65 -20.60
C ARG A 54 -22.48 17.35 -20.76
N VAL A 55 -22.13 16.73 -21.89
CA VAL A 55 -20.79 16.23 -22.18
C VAL A 55 -20.37 16.70 -23.58
N ALA A 56 -19.20 17.31 -23.70
CA ALA A 56 -18.55 17.57 -24.98
C ALA A 56 -17.58 16.45 -25.33
N LEU A 57 -17.54 16.04 -26.60
CA LEU A 57 -16.55 15.11 -27.13
C LEU A 57 -15.48 15.91 -27.86
N MET A 58 -14.28 15.91 -27.29
CA MET A 58 -13.14 16.68 -27.79
C MET A 58 -12.18 15.78 -28.55
N HIS A 59 -11.79 16.17 -29.75
CA HIS A 59 -10.72 15.54 -30.52
C HIS A 59 -9.41 16.28 -30.30
N ILE A 60 -8.37 15.53 -29.96
CA ILE A 60 -7.03 16.01 -29.72
C ILE A 60 -6.14 15.28 -30.74
N PRO A 61 -5.96 15.84 -31.95
CA PRO A 61 -5.15 15.21 -32.98
C PRO A 61 -3.67 15.22 -32.61
N ALA A 62 -2.88 14.37 -33.26
CA ALA A 62 -1.42 14.41 -33.10
C ALA A 62 -0.82 15.76 -33.54
N ASP A 63 -1.35 16.28 -34.64
CA ASP A 63 -0.97 17.55 -35.25
C ASP A 63 -2.21 18.45 -35.38
N GLY A 64 -2.08 19.70 -34.95
CA GLY A 64 -3.14 20.70 -35.04
C GLY A 64 -3.84 21.02 -33.71
N PRO A 65 -4.83 21.92 -33.73
CA PRO A 65 -5.55 22.35 -32.54
C PRO A 65 -6.58 21.30 -32.09
N ARG A 66 -6.86 21.28 -30.79
CA ARG A 66 -7.99 20.55 -30.22
C ARG A 66 -9.32 21.11 -30.75
N THR A 67 -10.25 20.23 -31.11
CA THR A 67 -11.56 20.60 -31.66
C THR A 67 -12.70 19.86 -30.96
N GLU A 68 -13.85 20.51 -30.79
CA GLU A 68 -15.07 19.85 -30.33
C GLU A 68 -15.77 19.15 -31.51
N LEU A 69 -16.08 17.87 -31.38
CA LEU A 69 -16.75 17.08 -32.43
C LEU A 69 -18.26 16.95 -32.22
N ALA A 70 -18.70 16.91 -30.95
CA ALA A 70 -20.10 16.73 -30.61
C ALA A 70 -20.36 17.17 -29.17
N GLN A 71 -21.61 17.52 -28.88
CA GLN A 71 -22.10 17.77 -27.53
C GLN A 71 -23.35 16.91 -27.29
N LEU A 72 -23.35 16.15 -26.20
CA LEU A 72 -24.46 15.32 -25.77
C LEU A 72 -25.07 15.94 -24.50
N ALA A 73 -26.38 16.16 -24.49
CA ALA A 73 -27.09 16.73 -23.35
C ALA A 73 -28.37 15.93 -23.08
N LEU A 74 -28.63 15.64 -21.81
CA LEU A 74 -29.88 15.04 -21.36
C LEU A 74 -30.34 15.73 -20.07
N ASP A 75 -31.62 16.10 -20.02
CA ASP A 75 -32.30 16.70 -18.88
C ASP A 75 -33.25 15.72 -18.16
N THR A 76 -33.48 14.57 -18.77
CA THR A 76 -34.35 13.49 -18.30
C THR A 76 -33.69 12.13 -18.57
N PRO A 77 -34.01 11.08 -17.80
CA PRO A 77 -33.42 9.76 -18.01
C PRO A 77 -33.58 9.26 -19.45
N GLY A 78 -32.48 8.79 -20.06
CA GLY A 78 -32.44 8.46 -21.48
C GLY A 78 -31.03 8.17 -21.97
N THR A 79 -30.87 8.04 -23.28
CA THR A 79 -29.56 7.86 -23.94
C THR A 79 -29.44 8.81 -25.12
N ALA A 80 -28.34 9.56 -25.18
CA ALA A 80 -27.93 10.36 -26.32
C ALA A 80 -26.66 9.74 -26.92
N ALA A 81 -26.49 9.82 -28.25
CA ALA A 81 -25.37 9.23 -28.96
C ALA A 81 -24.81 10.18 -30.02
N THR A 82 -23.51 10.07 -30.30
CA THR A 82 -22.89 10.70 -31.47
C THR A 82 -23.20 9.93 -32.76
N GLY A 83 -22.83 10.50 -33.90
CA GLY A 83 -22.63 9.71 -35.12
C GLY A 83 -21.46 8.71 -35.00
N LEU A 84 -21.30 7.88 -36.02
CA LEU A 84 -20.20 6.91 -36.11
C LEU A 84 -18.89 7.60 -36.49
N PHE A 85 -17.82 7.24 -35.78
CA PHE A 85 -16.44 7.61 -36.07
C PHE A 85 -15.69 6.40 -36.62
N ARG A 86 -14.62 6.65 -37.40
CA ARG A 86 -13.73 5.61 -37.91
C ARG A 86 -12.31 5.82 -37.35
N PRO A 87 -11.78 4.93 -36.50
CA PRO A 87 -10.43 5.08 -35.95
C PRO A 87 -9.36 5.25 -37.04
N ALA A 88 -9.51 4.55 -38.18
CA ALA A 88 -8.56 4.62 -39.30
C ALA A 88 -8.53 5.97 -40.04
N GLN A 89 -9.52 6.84 -39.84
CA GLN A 89 -9.62 8.15 -40.50
C GLN A 89 -9.26 9.32 -39.56
N MET A 90 -8.86 9.01 -38.33
CA MET A 90 -8.56 9.99 -37.29
C MET A 90 -7.23 9.64 -36.61
N SER A 91 -6.57 10.62 -36.02
CA SER A 91 -5.34 10.42 -35.24
C SER A 91 -5.46 11.01 -33.84
N GLY A 92 -4.65 10.52 -32.90
CA GLY A 92 -4.60 11.05 -31.54
C GLY A 92 -5.71 10.53 -30.63
N ALA A 93 -6.42 11.44 -29.95
CA ALA A 93 -7.30 11.10 -28.84
C ALA A 93 -8.72 11.67 -28.94
N LEU A 94 -9.72 10.92 -28.47
CA LEU A 94 -11.05 11.47 -28.18
C LEU A 94 -11.32 11.50 -26.68
N LEU A 95 -11.55 12.69 -26.12
CA LEU A 95 -11.81 12.90 -24.71
C LEU A 95 -13.25 13.38 -24.47
N PRO A 96 -14.07 12.63 -23.72
CA PRO A 96 -15.32 13.14 -23.17
C PRO A 96 -15.02 14.11 -22.02
N VAL A 97 -15.57 15.32 -22.10
CA VAL A 97 -15.47 16.36 -21.08
C VAL A 97 -16.85 16.63 -20.51
N VAL A 98 -17.04 16.36 -19.23
CA VAL A 98 -18.28 16.71 -18.53
C VAL A 98 -18.30 18.22 -18.33
N LEU A 99 -19.23 18.90 -18.99
CA LEU A 99 -19.37 20.36 -18.94
C LEU A 99 -20.20 20.80 -17.74
N GLU A 100 -21.29 20.07 -17.47
CA GLU A 100 -22.22 20.35 -16.38
C GLU A 100 -23.00 19.07 -16.02
N HIS A 101 -23.39 18.97 -14.75
CA HIS A 101 -24.35 17.98 -14.28
C HIS A 101 -25.03 18.48 -13.00
N SER A 102 -26.25 18.00 -12.73
CA SER A 102 -26.95 18.33 -11.48
C SER A 102 -26.31 17.61 -10.28
N PRO A 103 -26.47 18.13 -9.04
CA PRO A 103 -26.14 17.38 -7.82
C PRO A 103 -26.87 16.04 -7.78
N GLY A 104 -26.14 14.94 -7.51
CA GLY A 104 -26.71 13.59 -7.50
C GLY A 104 -27.06 13.00 -8.88
N ALA A 105 -26.60 13.62 -9.98
CA ALA A 105 -26.75 13.05 -11.31
C ALA A 105 -26.11 11.64 -11.39
N ASN A 106 -26.82 10.71 -11.98
CA ASN A 106 -26.37 9.34 -12.22
C ASN A 106 -26.31 9.10 -13.72
N PHE A 107 -25.10 9.15 -14.28
CA PHE A 107 -24.88 8.97 -15.70
C PHE A 107 -23.59 8.20 -16.00
N ASP A 108 -23.56 7.60 -17.18
CA ASP A 108 -22.39 6.96 -17.77
C ASP A 108 -22.09 7.62 -19.13
N VAL A 109 -20.81 7.76 -19.44
CA VAL A 109 -20.35 8.02 -20.81
C VAL A 109 -19.58 6.80 -21.29
N VAL A 110 -19.95 6.27 -22.45
CA VAL A 110 -19.40 5.02 -22.98
C VAL A 110 -19.05 5.12 -24.45
N PHE A 111 -17.93 4.51 -24.83
CA PHE A 111 -17.55 4.22 -26.20
C PHE A 111 -18.11 2.85 -26.56
N VAL A 112 -18.84 2.77 -27.66
CA VAL A 112 -19.53 1.55 -28.11
C VAL A 112 -19.35 1.36 -29.61
N THR A 113 -19.50 0.13 -30.08
CA THR A 113 -19.49 -0.22 -31.50
C THR A 113 -20.58 -1.23 -31.79
N ASP A 114 -21.06 -1.27 -33.03
CA ASP A 114 -21.88 -2.35 -33.58
C ASP A 114 -21.10 -3.28 -34.53
N ASP A 115 -19.78 -3.07 -34.65
CA ASP A 115 -18.90 -4.01 -35.33
C ASP A 115 -18.87 -5.34 -34.58
N GLU A 116 -18.94 -6.46 -35.31
CA GLU A 116 -18.76 -7.77 -34.71
C GLU A 116 -17.29 -7.99 -34.29
N PRO A 117 -17.03 -8.46 -33.06
CA PRO A 117 -15.66 -8.74 -32.61
C PRO A 117 -15.02 -9.84 -33.45
N SER A 118 -13.75 -9.67 -33.81
CA SER A 118 -12.98 -10.69 -34.55
C SER A 118 -12.67 -11.93 -33.70
N GLN A 119 -12.71 -11.80 -32.37
CA GLN A 119 -12.51 -12.89 -31.40
C GLN A 119 -13.62 -12.90 -30.33
N PRO A 120 -14.89 -13.20 -30.69
CA PRO A 120 -16.04 -13.10 -29.75
C PRO A 120 -15.89 -14.01 -28.53
N HIS A 121 -15.18 -15.13 -28.70
CA HIS A 121 -14.98 -16.17 -27.69
C HIS A 121 -13.62 -16.08 -26.99
N ALA A 122 -12.87 -14.99 -27.16
CA ALA A 122 -11.60 -14.81 -26.47
C ALA A 122 -11.79 -14.96 -24.95
N ARG A 123 -11.03 -15.88 -24.36
CA ARG A 123 -10.94 -16.10 -22.91
C ARG A 123 -9.58 -15.64 -22.40
N ILE A 124 -9.55 -14.91 -21.28
CA ILE A 124 -8.32 -14.36 -20.67
C ILE A 124 -8.13 -14.96 -19.27
N ASN A 125 -6.97 -15.52 -18.99
CA ASN A 125 -6.56 -15.88 -17.63
C ASN A 125 -5.64 -14.79 -17.04
N TYR A 126 -6.09 -14.10 -16.00
CA TYR A 126 -5.28 -13.12 -15.27
C TYR A 126 -4.41 -13.86 -14.25
N ILE A 127 -3.13 -13.48 -14.12
CA ILE A 127 -2.17 -14.20 -13.27
C ILE A 127 -1.55 -13.24 -12.26
N PHE A 128 -1.74 -13.52 -10.97
CA PHE A 128 -0.99 -12.92 -9.86
C PHE A 128 0.15 -13.84 -9.43
N CYS A 129 1.30 -13.25 -9.12
CA CYS A 129 2.35 -13.90 -8.33
C CYS A 129 2.49 -13.16 -7.00
N THR A 130 2.40 -13.85 -5.86
CA THR A 130 2.53 -13.21 -4.54
C THR A 130 3.51 -13.90 -3.62
N TYR A 131 4.13 -13.11 -2.73
CA TYR A 131 4.98 -13.60 -1.65
C TYR A 131 4.69 -12.81 -0.36
N ASN A 132 3.99 -13.43 0.59
CA ASN A 132 3.66 -12.85 1.90
C ASN A 132 2.89 -11.51 1.86
N ARG A 133 1.97 -11.33 0.89
CA ARG A 133 1.13 -10.12 0.74
C ARG A 133 -0.38 -10.40 0.72
N ALA A 134 -0.84 -11.26 1.64
CA ALA A 134 -2.22 -11.76 1.64
C ALA A 134 -3.32 -10.67 1.53
N GLN A 135 -3.14 -9.52 2.17
CA GLN A 135 -4.14 -8.43 2.14
C GLN A 135 -4.33 -7.83 0.74
N TYR A 136 -3.23 -7.54 0.02
CA TYR A 136 -3.29 -6.96 -1.32
C TYR A 136 -3.93 -7.94 -2.32
N VAL A 137 -3.51 -9.21 -2.28
CA VAL A 137 -3.99 -10.23 -3.20
C VAL A 137 -5.47 -10.55 -2.96
N GLN A 138 -5.89 -10.62 -1.69
CA GLN A 138 -7.31 -10.80 -1.35
C GLN A 138 -8.15 -9.64 -1.88
N HIS A 139 -7.71 -8.40 -1.67
CA HIS A 139 -8.39 -7.22 -2.20
C HIS A 139 -8.52 -7.28 -3.73
N ASN A 140 -7.42 -7.57 -4.43
CA ASN A 140 -7.39 -7.68 -5.89
C ASN A 140 -8.28 -8.81 -6.42
N ALA A 141 -8.32 -9.95 -5.74
CA ALA A 141 -9.25 -11.04 -6.07
C ALA A 141 -10.72 -10.62 -5.88
N ASP A 142 -11.02 -9.82 -4.86
CA ASP A 142 -12.38 -9.31 -4.62
C ASP A 142 -12.82 -8.28 -5.67
N VAL A 143 -11.91 -7.41 -6.12
CA VAL A 143 -12.14 -6.50 -7.26
C VAL A 143 -12.42 -7.30 -8.55
N PHE A 144 -11.68 -8.38 -8.79
CA PHE A 144 -11.93 -9.27 -9.93
C PHE A 144 -13.29 -9.97 -9.84
N ARG A 145 -13.68 -10.45 -8.66
CA ARG A 145 -15.02 -11.02 -8.42
C ARG A 145 -16.11 -9.98 -8.63
N GLU A 146 -15.91 -8.74 -8.20
CA GLU A 146 -16.84 -7.65 -8.47
C GLU A 146 -16.99 -7.41 -9.98
N TYR A 147 -15.89 -7.38 -10.72
CA TYR A 147 -15.90 -7.31 -12.18
C TYR A 147 -16.75 -8.44 -12.79
N ARG A 148 -16.50 -9.71 -12.44
CA ARG A 148 -17.34 -10.83 -12.95
C ARG A 148 -18.82 -10.70 -12.57
N ARG A 149 -19.14 -10.17 -11.39
CA ARG A 149 -20.54 -9.95 -10.98
C ARG A 149 -21.22 -8.85 -11.78
N ARG A 150 -20.49 -7.77 -12.08
CA ARG A 150 -21.03 -6.57 -12.74
C ARG A 150 -21.11 -6.71 -14.26
N TRP A 151 -20.21 -7.49 -14.87
CA TRP A 151 -20.18 -7.78 -16.31
C TRP A 151 -20.52 -9.26 -16.58
N ARG A 152 -21.76 -9.67 -16.27
CA ARG A 152 -22.24 -11.07 -16.36
C ARG A 152 -21.95 -11.74 -17.71
N ASP A 153 -22.12 -11.01 -18.81
CA ASP A 153 -21.88 -11.50 -20.17
C ASP A 153 -20.39 -11.83 -20.45
N HIS A 154 -19.48 -11.31 -19.61
CA HIS A 154 -18.04 -11.52 -19.67
C HIS A 154 -17.55 -12.48 -18.58
N ALA A 155 -18.42 -12.92 -17.66
CA ALA A 155 -18.01 -13.71 -16.50
C ALA A 155 -17.42 -15.08 -16.88
N ARG A 156 -17.78 -15.61 -18.06
CA ARG A 156 -17.21 -16.85 -18.63
C ARG A 156 -15.96 -16.62 -19.48
N SER A 157 -15.69 -15.39 -19.89
CA SER A 157 -14.52 -15.05 -20.71
C SER A 157 -13.28 -14.69 -19.89
N VAL A 158 -13.38 -14.67 -18.56
CA VAL A 158 -12.25 -14.33 -17.69
C VAL A 158 -12.08 -15.33 -16.56
N HIS A 159 -10.83 -15.57 -16.18
CA HIS A 159 -10.44 -16.36 -15.02
C HIS A 159 -9.29 -15.67 -14.29
N LEU A 160 -9.13 -15.96 -13.00
CA LEU A 160 -8.01 -15.47 -12.22
C LEU A 160 -7.21 -16.64 -11.64
N THR A 161 -5.91 -16.60 -11.81
CA THR A 161 -4.95 -17.54 -11.24
C THR A 161 -4.04 -16.79 -10.27
N VAL A 162 -3.99 -17.25 -9.02
CA VAL A 162 -3.09 -16.75 -7.99
C VAL A 162 -1.99 -17.78 -7.76
N VAL A 163 -0.74 -17.40 -7.96
CA VAL A 163 0.43 -18.21 -7.63
C VAL A 163 1.03 -17.70 -6.32
N ASP A 164 0.90 -18.50 -5.27
CA ASP A 164 1.43 -18.21 -3.93
C ASP A 164 2.84 -18.79 -3.75
N ASN A 165 3.84 -17.93 -3.91
CA ASN A 165 5.25 -18.25 -3.64
C ASN A 165 5.62 -18.18 -2.14
N GLY A 166 4.70 -17.75 -1.26
CA GLY A 166 4.91 -17.62 0.18
C GLY A 166 4.74 -18.93 0.96
N SER A 167 4.13 -19.95 0.34
CA SER A 167 3.85 -21.24 0.95
C SER A 167 5.14 -22.01 1.28
N ALA A 168 5.48 -22.16 2.56
CA ALA A 168 6.75 -22.74 3.03
C ALA A 168 6.99 -24.18 2.54
N ASP A 169 5.92 -24.97 2.41
CA ASP A 169 5.95 -26.36 1.96
C ASP A 169 5.28 -26.57 0.59
N ALA A 170 4.83 -25.49 -0.05
CA ALA A 170 4.02 -25.52 -1.27
C ALA A 170 2.78 -26.43 -1.18
N THR A 171 2.23 -26.68 0.02
CA THR A 171 1.01 -27.50 0.18
C THR A 171 -0.20 -26.71 0.68
N THR A 172 0.02 -25.69 1.52
CA THR A 172 -1.07 -24.90 2.11
C THR A 172 -0.95 -23.44 1.70
N PRO A 173 -1.92 -22.88 0.96
CA PRO A 173 -1.89 -21.47 0.57
C PRO A 173 -1.85 -20.54 1.77
N THR A 174 -0.92 -19.60 1.73
CA THR A 174 -0.71 -18.53 2.74
C THR A 174 -1.21 -17.17 2.25
N CYS A 175 -1.58 -17.05 0.98
CA CYS A 175 -2.06 -15.81 0.36
C CYS A 175 -3.48 -15.39 0.82
N GLY A 176 -4.19 -16.20 1.59
CA GLY A 176 -5.53 -15.87 2.13
C GLY A 176 -6.69 -16.00 1.14
N VAL A 177 -6.42 -15.98 -0.16
CA VAL A 177 -7.42 -16.13 -1.22
C VAL A 177 -8.06 -17.52 -1.20
N GLN A 178 -9.38 -17.57 -1.08
CA GLN A 178 -10.14 -18.81 -1.24
C GLN A 178 -10.39 -19.08 -2.73
N PRO A 179 -10.09 -20.30 -3.24
CA PRO A 179 -10.40 -20.67 -4.61
C PRO A 179 -11.91 -20.88 -4.80
N ASP A 180 -12.39 -20.61 -6.01
CA ASP A 180 -13.78 -20.79 -6.43
C ASP A 180 -13.84 -21.01 -7.97
N GLU A 181 -15.04 -20.97 -8.57
CA GLU A 181 -15.20 -21.12 -10.03
C GLU A 181 -14.48 -20.04 -10.86
N ALA A 182 -14.14 -18.91 -10.25
CA ALA A 182 -13.53 -17.74 -10.89
C ALA A 182 -12.02 -17.65 -10.64
N VAL A 183 -11.58 -18.21 -9.52
CA VAL A 183 -10.25 -18.02 -8.97
C VAL A 183 -9.61 -19.36 -8.64
N THR A 184 -8.49 -19.67 -9.29
CA THR A 184 -7.63 -20.80 -8.93
C THR A 184 -6.44 -20.29 -8.13
N VAL A 185 -6.03 -21.04 -7.10
CA VAL A 185 -4.83 -20.76 -6.30
C VAL A 185 -3.86 -21.91 -6.43
N TYR A 186 -2.63 -21.62 -6.86
CA TYR A 186 -1.52 -22.55 -6.90
C TYR A 186 -0.51 -22.20 -5.82
N THR A 187 -0.21 -23.16 -4.96
CA THR A 187 0.96 -23.07 -4.09
C THR A 187 2.23 -23.30 -4.90
N ASN A 188 3.27 -22.55 -4.57
CA ASN A 188 4.54 -22.63 -5.26
C ASN A 188 5.70 -22.44 -4.28
N HIS A 189 6.82 -23.10 -4.54
CA HIS A 189 8.05 -22.76 -3.84
C HIS A 189 8.46 -21.32 -4.19
N ASN A 190 9.25 -20.68 -3.34
CA ASN A 190 9.75 -19.35 -3.65
C ASN A 190 10.79 -19.40 -4.79
N THR A 191 10.30 -19.27 -6.01
CA THR A 191 11.08 -19.19 -7.26
C THR A 191 11.16 -17.74 -7.77
N GLY A 192 10.88 -16.76 -6.90
CA GLY A 192 10.84 -15.34 -7.26
C GLY A 192 9.71 -14.98 -8.24
N GLY A 193 9.71 -13.72 -8.68
CA GLY A 193 8.68 -13.17 -9.58
C GLY A 193 8.60 -13.93 -10.90
N ALA A 194 9.75 -14.17 -11.56
CA ALA A 194 9.75 -14.86 -12.85
C ALA A 194 9.24 -16.30 -12.73
N GLY A 195 9.57 -16.98 -11.63
CA GLY A 195 9.08 -18.33 -11.39
C GLY A 195 7.59 -18.40 -11.07
N GLY A 196 7.05 -17.41 -10.34
CA GLY A 196 5.61 -17.36 -10.05
C GLY A 196 4.77 -17.00 -11.30
N PHE A 197 5.19 -16.01 -12.08
CA PHE A 197 4.56 -15.73 -13.38
C PHE A 197 4.73 -16.89 -14.36
N GLY A 198 5.94 -17.48 -14.41
CA GLY A 198 6.24 -18.67 -15.20
C GLY A 198 5.31 -19.85 -14.86
N ARG A 199 5.01 -20.06 -13.57
CA ARG A 199 4.02 -21.05 -13.13
C ARG A 199 2.63 -20.77 -13.68
N GLY A 200 2.12 -19.55 -13.53
CA GLY A 200 0.78 -19.20 -14.02
C GLY A 200 0.66 -19.36 -15.54
N ILE A 201 1.68 -18.95 -16.29
CA ILE A 201 1.74 -19.14 -17.75
C ILE A 201 1.78 -20.63 -18.08
N TYR A 202 2.61 -21.40 -17.38
CA TYR A 202 2.72 -22.85 -17.59
C TYR A 202 1.39 -23.56 -17.35
N GLU A 203 0.69 -23.29 -16.25
CA GLU A 203 -0.59 -23.93 -15.95
C GLU A 203 -1.65 -23.60 -16.98
N SER A 204 -1.63 -22.37 -17.50
CA SER A 204 -2.54 -21.89 -18.55
C SER A 204 -2.29 -22.53 -19.91
N ALA A 205 -1.01 -22.71 -20.27
CA ALA A 205 -0.60 -23.14 -21.60
C ALA A 205 -0.37 -24.67 -21.71
N TYR A 206 0.19 -25.30 -20.69
CA TYR A 206 0.70 -26.68 -20.75
C TYR A 206 0.25 -27.57 -19.59
N GLY A 207 -0.12 -26.98 -18.45
CA GLY A 207 -0.42 -27.70 -17.20
C GLY A 207 -1.88 -28.08 -17.04
N ALA A 208 -2.51 -27.65 -15.95
CA ALA A 208 -3.85 -28.08 -15.56
C ALA A 208 -5.00 -27.35 -16.26
N LEU A 209 -4.76 -26.17 -16.83
CA LEU A 209 -5.79 -25.31 -17.41
C LEU A 209 -5.90 -25.26 -18.95
N PRO A 210 -5.14 -26.00 -19.79
CA PRO A 210 -5.36 -25.99 -21.24
C PRO A 210 -6.81 -26.34 -21.65
N GLY A 211 -7.47 -27.21 -20.87
CA GLY A 211 -8.87 -27.61 -21.09
C GLY A 211 -9.89 -26.47 -20.92
N GLU A 212 -9.51 -25.37 -20.28
CA GLU A 212 -10.34 -24.17 -20.16
C GLU A 212 -10.38 -23.34 -21.45
N GLY A 213 -9.55 -23.63 -22.46
CA GLY A 213 -9.63 -22.92 -23.74
C GLY A 213 -9.33 -21.42 -23.62
N PHE A 214 -8.39 -21.04 -22.75
CA PHE A 214 -7.87 -19.69 -22.72
C PHE A 214 -7.24 -19.33 -24.06
N SER A 215 -7.48 -18.10 -24.53
CA SER A 215 -6.84 -17.53 -25.72
C SER A 215 -5.64 -16.66 -25.36
N HIS A 216 -5.69 -16.02 -24.17
CA HIS A 216 -4.70 -15.08 -23.69
C HIS A 216 -4.43 -15.30 -22.20
N VAL A 217 -3.24 -14.92 -21.77
CA VAL A 217 -2.88 -14.73 -20.36
C VAL A 217 -2.56 -13.26 -20.12
N CYS A 218 -2.90 -12.72 -18.95
CA CYS A 218 -2.56 -11.35 -18.57
C CYS A 218 -1.83 -11.33 -17.22
N LEU A 219 -0.58 -10.88 -17.22
CA LEU A 219 0.27 -10.83 -16.03
C LEU A 219 0.00 -9.55 -15.24
N LEU A 220 -0.12 -9.69 -13.91
CA LEU A 220 -0.43 -8.61 -12.97
C LEU A 220 0.46 -8.69 -11.72
N ASP A 221 0.96 -7.55 -11.26
CA ASP A 221 1.66 -7.46 -9.96
C ASP A 221 0.67 -7.62 -8.80
N ASP A 222 1.16 -8.06 -7.64
CA ASP A 222 0.32 -8.26 -6.46
C ASP A 222 0.03 -6.97 -5.67
N ASP A 223 0.84 -5.93 -5.85
CA ASP A 223 0.78 -4.65 -5.13
C ASP A 223 0.26 -3.46 -5.95
N ILE A 224 -0.48 -3.74 -7.02
CA ILE A 224 -1.21 -2.72 -7.79
C ILE A 224 -2.62 -2.52 -7.23
N HIS A 225 -3.14 -1.30 -7.34
CA HIS A 225 -4.56 -1.03 -7.08
C HIS A 225 -5.34 -1.21 -8.38
N LEU A 226 -6.25 -2.18 -8.37
CA LEU A 226 -7.08 -2.52 -9.52
C LEU A 226 -8.40 -1.77 -9.53
N HIS A 227 -8.93 -1.59 -10.73
CA HIS A 227 -10.27 -1.06 -10.94
C HIS A 227 -11.03 -1.97 -11.93
N PRO A 228 -12.31 -2.30 -11.70
CA PRO A 228 -13.05 -3.24 -12.55
C PRO A 228 -13.06 -2.88 -14.04
N GLU A 229 -13.06 -1.59 -14.36
CA GLU A 229 -13.01 -1.09 -15.73
C GLU A 229 -11.73 -1.49 -16.49
N MET A 230 -10.60 -1.74 -15.81
CA MET A 230 -9.37 -2.22 -16.48
C MET A 230 -9.58 -3.59 -17.12
N PHE A 231 -10.25 -4.50 -16.41
CA PHE A 231 -10.63 -5.80 -16.94
C PHE A 231 -11.64 -5.67 -18.08
N ALA A 232 -12.59 -4.74 -17.98
CA ALA A 232 -13.57 -4.47 -19.03
C ALA A 232 -12.90 -3.98 -20.32
N ARG A 233 -12.02 -2.97 -20.24
CA ARG A 233 -11.28 -2.42 -21.39
C ARG A 233 -10.37 -3.45 -22.03
N ASN A 234 -9.65 -4.24 -21.23
CA ASN A 234 -8.79 -5.30 -21.76
C ASN A 234 -9.59 -6.40 -22.47
N THR A 235 -10.71 -6.83 -21.88
CA THR A 235 -11.57 -7.83 -22.50
C THR A 235 -12.17 -7.30 -23.81
N ALA A 236 -12.58 -6.04 -23.85
CA ALA A 236 -13.04 -5.40 -25.09
C ALA A 236 -11.92 -5.33 -26.13
N PHE A 237 -10.73 -4.85 -25.77
CA PHE A 237 -9.61 -4.70 -26.69
C PHE A 237 -9.16 -6.05 -27.29
N VAL A 238 -9.03 -7.09 -26.45
CA VAL A 238 -8.67 -8.45 -26.89
C VAL A 238 -9.66 -9.01 -27.91
N ARG A 239 -10.96 -8.74 -27.77
CA ARG A 239 -11.99 -9.22 -28.72
C ARG A 239 -11.86 -8.65 -30.12
N TYR A 240 -11.21 -7.50 -30.28
CA TYR A 240 -10.92 -6.89 -31.58
C TYR A 240 -9.44 -6.96 -31.95
N LEU A 241 -8.57 -7.53 -31.11
CA LEU A 241 -7.13 -7.51 -31.31
C LEU A 241 -6.73 -8.29 -32.56
N LYS A 242 -5.89 -7.70 -33.40
CA LYS A 242 -5.24 -8.39 -34.53
C LYS A 242 -4.18 -9.36 -34.01
N PRO A 243 -3.93 -10.50 -34.68
CA PRO A 243 -2.78 -11.35 -34.36
C PRO A 243 -1.46 -10.58 -34.42
N GLY A 244 -0.46 -11.01 -33.63
CA GLY A 244 0.87 -10.38 -33.62
C GLY A 244 0.98 -9.15 -32.72
N PHE A 245 0.07 -8.99 -31.75
CA PHE A 245 0.17 -7.95 -30.72
C PHE A 245 0.06 -8.54 -29.31
N HIS A 246 0.74 -7.90 -28.36
CA HIS A 246 0.51 -8.08 -26.92
C HIS A 246 0.26 -6.71 -26.26
N ILE A 247 -0.49 -6.69 -25.15
CA ILE A 247 -1.08 -5.47 -24.60
C ILE A 247 -0.44 -5.12 -23.25
N GLY A 248 0.21 -3.95 -23.16
CA GLY A 248 0.71 -3.39 -21.90
C GLY A 248 -0.23 -2.32 -21.31
N ALA A 249 0.09 -1.84 -20.11
CA ALA A 249 -0.57 -0.67 -19.52
C ALA A 249 0.46 0.33 -18.95
N PRO A 250 0.18 1.65 -19.06
CA PRO A 250 0.94 2.67 -18.35
C PRO A 250 0.83 2.51 -16.83
N MET A 251 1.93 2.76 -16.13
CA MET A 251 2.00 2.81 -14.68
C MET A 251 1.93 4.26 -14.19
N TYR A 252 1.10 4.47 -13.17
CA TYR A 252 0.95 5.74 -12.50
C TYR A 252 1.20 5.59 -10.99
N PRO A 253 1.81 6.60 -10.35
CA PRO A 253 2.17 6.55 -8.93
C PRO A 253 0.97 6.76 -8.02
N THR A 254 0.98 6.14 -6.84
CA THR A 254 -0.07 6.26 -5.80
C THR A 254 0.04 7.54 -4.95
N SER A 255 1.07 8.36 -5.18
CA SER A 255 1.48 9.50 -4.36
C SER A 255 0.53 10.72 -4.36
N SER A 256 -0.65 10.62 -4.98
CA SER A 256 -1.69 11.67 -5.00
C SER A 256 -3.10 11.08 -4.87
N PRO A 257 -3.54 10.70 -3.66
CA PRO A 257 -4.74 9.90 -3.45
C PRO A 257 -6.07 10.67 -3.64
N GLU A 258 -6.08 12.00 -3.67
CA GLU A 258 -7.33 12.78 -3.65
C GLU A 258 -7.94 13.10 -5.03
N SER A 259 -7.20 12.94 -6.14
CA SER A 259 -7.64 13.39 -7.48
C SER A 259 -7.22 12.50 -8.66
N GLY A 260 -6.74 11.28 -8.38
CA GLY A 260 -6.06 10.43 -9.37
C GLY A 260 -4.61 10.87 -9.61
N PRO A 261 -3.78 10.03 -10.25
CA PRO A 261 -2.38 10.34 -10.42
C PRO A 261 -2.18 11.54 -11.34
N ALA A 262 -1.47 12.56 -10.85
CA ALA A 262 -1.16 13.76 -11.64
C ALA A 262 -0.09 13.52 -12.72
N LEU A 263 0.79 12.53 -12.50
CA LEU A 263 1.93 12.25 -13.37
C LEU A 263 1.94 10.77 -13.80
N SER A 264 2.42 10.49 -15.00
CA SER A 264 2.79 9.11 -15.40
C SER A 264 4.16 8.76 -14.84
N ALA A 265 4.28 7.56 -14.27
CA ALA A 265 5.57 7.04 -13.83
C ALA A 265 6.29 6.33 -15.00
N CYS A 266 5.55 5.59 -15.82
CA CYS A 266 6.09 4.93 -17.01
C CYS A 266 4.96 4.52 -17.96
N PHE A 267 5.04 4.87 -19.23
CA PHE A 267 4.17 4.34 -20.28
C PHE A 267 4.64 2.96 -20.76
N GLY A 268 5.96 2.80 -20.95
CA GLY A 268 6.64 1.58 -21.38
C GLY A 268 8.14 1.83 -21.48
N HIS A 269 8.95 0.82 -21.78
CA HIS A 269 10.41 0.94 -21.76
C HIS A 269 11.04 0.84 -23.15
N ARG A 270 12.00 1.72 -23.43
CA ARG A 270 12.93 1.62 -24.57
C ARG A 270 14.21 0.92 -24.12
N PHE A 271 14.47 -0.27 -24.67
CA PHE A 271 15.64 -1.08 -24.37
C PHE A 271 16.87 -0.52 -25.10
N ARG A 272 17.85 -0.02 -24.34
CA ARG A 272 19.07 0.56 -24.93
C ARG A 272 20.10 -0.50 -25.30
N GLY A 273 19.99 -1.71 -24.75
CA GLY A 273 20.97 -2.80 -24.93
C GLY A 273 22.38 -2.45 -24.46
N THR A 274 22.53 -1.47 -23.57
CA THR A 274 23.77 -1.16 -22.87
C THR A 274 24.03 -2.15 -21.73
N ILE A 275 25.29 -2.33 -21.34
CA ILE A 275 25.71 -3.17 -20.20
C ILE A 275 25.10 -2.67 -18.89
N HIS A 276 25.04 -1.35 -18.72
CA HIS A 276 24.32 -0.73 -17.62
C HIS A 276 22.80 -0.78 -17.87
N PRO A 277 21.98 -1.16 -16.87
CA PRO A 277 20.51 -1.24 -17.00
C PRO A 277 19.88 0.16 -16.87
N SER A 278 20.17 1.04 -17.83
CA SER A 278 19.68 2.43 -17.93
C SER A 278 18.71 2.60 -19.12
N ASP A 279 17.80 1.65 -19.28
CA ASP A 279 16.71 1.73 -20.26
C ASP A 279 15.82 2.93 -19.96
N THR A 280 15.16 3.46 -21.00
CA THR A 280 14.36 4.70 -20.87
C THR A 280 12.93 4.36 -20.54
N ALA A 281 12.42 4.86 -19.42
CA ALA A 281 10.99 4.88 -19.13
C ALA A 281 10.33 5.97 -19.98
N ILE A 282 9.63 5.57 -21.03
CA ILE A 282 8.90 6.47 -21.93
C ILE A 282 7.72 7.05 -21.14
N GLY A 283 7.41 8.34 -21.36
CA GLY A 283 6.27 9.00 -20.73
C GLY A 283 6.44 9.30 -19.23
N ALA A 284 7.57 8.96 -18.63
CA ALA A 284 7.85 9.28 -17.23
C ALA A 284 7.84 10.80 -16.99
N GLY A 285 7.06 11.24 -16.01
CA GLY A 285 6.91 12.64 -15.63
C GLY A 285 5.87 13.43 -16.45
N LEU A 286 5.19 12.82 -17.42
CA LEU A 286 4.12 13.50 -18.16
C LEU A 286 2.90 13.75 -17.27
N GLN A 287 2.29 14.93 -17.39
CA GLN A 287 1.07 15.28 -16.65
C GLN A 287 -0.15 14.62 -17.28
N THR A 288 -0.97 13.92 -16.50
CA THR A 288 -2.13 13.17 -17.02
C THR A 288 -3.21 14.04 -17.66
N THR A 289 -3.22 15.33 -17.38
CA THR A 289 -4.07 16.34 -18.01
C THR A 289 -3.48 16.91 -19.31
N ALA A 290 -2.17 16.81 -19.52
CA ALA A 290 -1.47 17.23 -20.74
C ALA A 290 -1.55 16.13 -21.81
N ILE A 291 -2.75 15.87 -22.31
CA ILE A 291 -3.06 14.76 -23.22
C ILE A 291 -2.24 14.83 -24.50
N GLU A 292 -1.99 16.03 -25.02
CA GLU A 292 -1.19 16.27 -26.21
C GLU A 292 0.23 15.68 -26.08
N ASP A 293 0.82 15.69 -24.88
CA ASP A 293 2.15 15.13 -24.65
C ASP A 293 2.14 13.60 -24.79
N PHE A 294 1.08 12.94 -24.34
CA PHE A 294 0.89 11.49 -24.54
C PHE A 294 0.63 11.15 -26.01
N VAL A 295 -0.09 12.01 -26.73
CA VAL A 295 -0.32 11.79 -28.17
C VAL A 295 1.00 11.92 -28.96
N ARG A 296 1.87 12.86 -28.57
CA ARG A 296 3.12 13.17 -29.28
C ARG A 296 4.34 12.36 -28.83
N MET A 297 4.26 11.65 -27.69
CA MET A 297 5.39 10.87 -27.20
C MET A 297 5.79 9.73 -28.16
N ASP A 298 6.98 9.18 -27.97
CA ASP A 298 7.39 7.98 -28.68
C ASP A 298 6.53 6.77 -28.28
N ARG A 299 5.60 6.37 -29.17
CA ARG A 299 4.62 5.30 -28.92
C ARG A 299 5.12 3.89 -29.26
N LYS A 300 6.43 3.67 -29.35
CA LYS A 300 7.02 2.38 -29.77
C LYS A 300 7.86 1.70 -28.69
N PRO A 301 7.39 1.52 -27.44
CA PRO A 301 8.19 0.84 -26.42
C PRO A 301 8.63 -0.56 -26.88
N ASP A 302 9.79 -1.01 -26.39
CA ASP A 302 10.27 -2.37 -26.66
C ASP A 302 9.69 -3.38 -25.70
N THR A 303 9.39 -2.97 -24.46
CA THR A 303 8.94 -3.85 -23.37
C THR A 303 8.00 -3.10 -22.41
N THR A 304 7.09 -3.83 -21.77
CA THR A 304 6.26 -3.37 -20.64
C THR A 304 6.65 -4.13 -19.38
N GLY A 305 6.34 -3.59 -18.19
CA GLY A 305 6.47 -4.35 -16.95
C GLY A 305 5.31 -5.33 -16.79
N TRP A 306 5.54 -6.42 -16.07
CA TRP A 306 4.52 -7.44 -15.76
C TRP A 306 3.51 -7.04 -14.68
N TRP A 307 3.40 -5.74 -14.39
CA TRP A 307 2.23 -5.17 -13.74
C TRP A 307 0.99 -5.25 -14.64
N TRP A 308 1.19 -5.25 -15.97
CA TRP A 308 0.16 -5.48 -16.98
C TRP A 308 0.82 -5.89 -18.30
N ASP A 309 0.71 -7.17 -18.67
CA ASP A 309 1.12 -7.68 -19.99
C ASP A 309 0.19 -8.82 -20.43
N CYS A 310 -0.67 -8.55 -21.42
CA CYS A 310 -1.64 -9.49 -21.97
C CYS A 310 -1.14 -10.11 -23.27
N ILE A 311 -0.88 -11.42 -23.25
CA ILE A 311 -0.14 -12.15 -24.28
C ILE A 311 -1.01 -13.30 -24.79
N ALA A 312 -1.06 -13.49 -26.11
CA ALA A 312 -1.76 -14.62 -26.72
C ALA A 312 -1.06 -15.96 -26.38
N LEU A 313 -1.83 -16.99 -26.04
CA LEU A 313 -1.28 -18.31 -25.75
C LEU A 313 -0.63 -18.97 -26.97
N SER A 314 -1.09 -18.65 -28.18
CA SER A 314 -0.43 -19.06 -29.43
C SER A 314 1.01 -18.53 -29.50
N ASP A 315 1.26 -17.31 -29.02
CA ASP A 315 2.61 -16.74 -28.95
C ASP A 315 3.44 -17.37 -27.84
N VAL A 316 2.84 -17.66 -26.68
CA VAL A 316 3.48 -18.46 -25.61
C VAL A 316 3.93 -19.83 -26.12
N HIS A 317 3.11 -20.50 -26.93
CA HIS A 317 3.48 -21.77 -27.58
C HIS A 317 4.61 -21.62 -28.58
N ARG A 318 4.66 -20.49 -29.28
CA ARG A 318 5.69 -20.21 -30.30
C ARG A 318 7.05 -19.89 -29.69
N ILE A 319 7.09 -19.10 -28.62
CA ILE A 319 8.36 -18.62 -28.05
C ILE A 319 8.81 -19.35 -26.78
N GLY A 320 7.93 -20.10 -26.13
CA GLY A 320 8.19 -20.79 -24.86
C GLY A 320 8.04 -19.88 -23.63
N LEU A 321 8.25 -20.45 -22.45
CA LEU A 321 8.11 -19.78 -21.15
C LEU A 321 9.19 -18.71 -20.93
N PRO A 322 9.07 -17.86 -19.89
CA PRO A 322 10.12 -16.93 -19.51
C PRO A 322 11.47 -17.60 -19.26
N TYR A 323 12.55 -16.85 -19.48
CA TYR A 323 13.85 -17.30 -18.99
C TYR A 323 13.84 -17.34 -17.45
N PRO A 324 14.38 -18.39 -16.81
CA PRO A 324 14.26 -18.62 -15.37
C PRO A 324 15.18 -17.70 -14.55
N PHE A 325 14.89 -16.40 -14.58
CA PHE A 325 15.40 -15.48 -13.59
C PHE A 325 14.64 -15.65 -12.27
N PHE A 326 15.25 -15.23 -11.17
CA PHE A 326 14.53 -15.16 -9.89
C PHE A 326 13.63 -13.92 -9.87
N ILE A 327 14.21 -12.73 -10.10
CA ILE A 327 13.52 -11.44 -10.24
C ILE A 327 14.29 -10.56 -11.21
N LYS A 328 13.60 -9.58 -11.82
CA LYS A 328 14.13 -8.51 -12.69
C LYS A 328 14.62 -9.02 -14.05
N MET A 329 14.37 -8.22 -15.08
CA MET A 329 14.76 -8.46 -16.49
C MET A 329 14.02 -9.63 -17.16
N ASP A 330 13.12 -10.28 -16.44
CA ASP A 330 12.19 -11.31 -16.91
C ASP A 330 11.15 -10.72 -17.88
N ASP A 331 10.54 -9.61 -17.48
CA ASP A 331 9.69 -8.78 -18.33
C ASP A 331 10.39 -8.29 -19.60
N VAL A 332 11.62 -7.78 -19.45
CA VAL A 332 12.43 -7.28 -20.57
C VAL A 332 12.85 -8.42 -21.51
N GLU A 333 13.27 -9.57 -20.97
CA GLU A 333 13.64 -10.74 -21.77
C GLU A 333 12.47 -11.24 -22.60
N TYR A 334 11.31 -11.40 -21.96
CA TYR A 334 10.13 -11.93 -22.63
C TYR A 334 9.60 -10.97 -23.70
N GLY A 335 9.52 -9.67 -23.38
CA GLY A 335 9.09 -8.64 -24.33
C GLY A 335 10.00 -8.54 -25.55
N LEU A 336 11.33 -8.59 -25.37
CA LEU A 336 12.25 -8.60 -26.50
C LEU A 336 12.14 -9.86 -27.35
N ARG A 337 11.89 -11.03 -26.75
CA ARG A 337 11.71 -12.29 -27.47
C ARG A 337 10.37 -12.35 -28.22
N LEU A 338 9.31 -11.77 -27.65
CA LEU A 338 8.05 -11.51 -28.36
C LEU A 338 8.28 -10.63 -29.58
N LYS A 339 9.02 -9.53 -29.41
CA LYS A 339 9.38 -8.61 -30.49
C LYS A 339 10.20 -9.29 -31.60
N GLU A 340 11.19 -10.12 -31.26
CA GLU A 340 11.96 -10.92 -32.24
C GLU A 340 11.07 -11.91 -33.01
N ALA A 341 10.00 -12.42 -32.38
CA ALA A 341 9.01 -13.28 -33.02
C ALA A 341 7.96 -12.50 -33.84
N GLY A 342 8.10 -11.18 -33.95
CA GLY A 342 7.17 -10.31 -34.67
C GLY A 342 5.85 -10.05 -33.92
N VAL A 343 5.85 -10.20 -32.58
CA VAL A 343 4.72 -9.79 -31.73
C VAL A 343 5.02 -8.38 -31.20
N GLU A 344 4.23 -7.41 -31.62
CA GLU A 344 4.45 -6.01 -31.30
C GLU A 344 3.70 -5.59 -30.01
N LEU A 345 4.36 -4.77 -29.19
CA LEU A 345 3.74 -4.18 -28.00
C LEU A 345 2.80 -3.04 -28.38
N VAL A 346 1.55 -3.13 -27.93
CA VAL A 346 0.60 -2.02 -27.95
C VAL A 346 0.24 -1.64 -26.51
N ILE A 347 0.32 -0.35 -26.20
CA ILE A 347 -0.06 0.19 -24.90
C ILE A 347 -1.11 1.28 -25.16
N PRO A 348 -2.40 1.00 -24.91
CA PRO A 348 -3.42 2.03 -24.92
C PRO A 348 -3.19 2.98 -23.73
N TYR A 349 -3.11 4.29 -23.96
CA TYR A 349 -2.93 5.22 -22.83
C TYR A 349 -4.16 5.28 -21.89
N SER A 350 -5.30 4.79 -22.36
CA SER A 350 -6.52 4.68 -21.56
C SER A 350 -6.45 3.53 -20.56
N PHE A 351 -5.44 2.67 -20.63
CA PHE A 351 -5.19 1.68 -19.58
C PHE A 351 -4.41 2.34 -18.44
N TRP A 352 -4.50 1.77 -17.24
CA TRP A 352 -3.75 2.26 -16.09
C TRP A 352 -3.54 1.16 -15.05
N VAL A 353 -2.38 1.20 -14.42
CA VAL A 353 -2.17 0.55 -13.13
C VAL A 353 -1.66 1.60 -12.13
N LEU A 354 -2.21 1.57 -10.91
CA LEU A 354 -1.71 2.40 -9.82
C LEU A 354 -0.76 1.56 -8.97
N HIS A 355 0.49 2.01 -8.86
CA HIS A 355 1.55 1.30 -8.16
C HIS A 355 2.43 2.31 -7.40
N ASP A 356 3.06 1.89 -6.31
CA ASP A 356 3.95 2.74 -5.50
C ASP A 356 5.19 3.23 -6.29
N ASP A 357 5.73 4.39 -5.90
CA ASP A 357 6.85 5.04 -6.59
C ASP A 357 8.10 4.14 -6.71
N PHE A 358 8.73 4.12 -7.89
CA PHE A 358 9.92 3.29 -8.19
C PHE A 358 11.15 3.61 -7.31
N GLU A 359 11.23 4.81 -6.74
CA GLU A 359 12.43 5.35 -6.08
C GLU A 359 12.80 4.61 -4.77
N GLU A 360 11.90 3.81 -4.20
CA GLU A 360 12.12 3.15 -2.90
C GLU A 360 12.71 1.73 -2.99
N LYS A 361 12.98 1.22 -4.20
CA LYS A 361 13.34 -0.21 -4.42
C LYS A 361 14.83 -0.48 -4.76
N TYR A 362 15.75 0.48 -4.61
CA TYR A 362 17.17 0.33 -5.03
C TYR A 362 18.13 -0.14 -3.92
N SER A 363 17.97 -1.39 -3.47
CA SER A 363 18.95 -2.04 -2.58
C SER A 363 20.11 -2.68 -3.36
N ALA A 364 21.22 -2.97 -2.68
CA ALA A 364 22.35 -3.69 -3.27
C ALA A 364 21.93 -5.06 -3.85
N ALA A 365 20.98 -5.75 -3.21
CA ALA A 365 20.39 -6.99 -3.73
C ALA A 365 19.64 -6.78 -5.05
N MET A 366 18.86 -5.71 -5.19
CA MET A 366 18.15 -5.45 -6.45
C MET A 366 19.11 -5.14 -7.60
N GLN A 367 20.21 -4.44 -7.32
CA GLN A 367 21.26 -4.18 -8.31
C GLN A 367 21.96 -5.46 -8.77
N TYR A 368 22.23 -6.40 -7.86
CA TYR A 368 22.76 -7.72 -8.21
C TYR A 368 21.95 -8.38 -9.34
N PHE A 369 20.63 -8.49 -9.16
CA PHE A 369 19.76 -9.15 -10.13
C PHE A 369 19.69 -8.37 -11.43
N ARG A 370 19.50 -7.03 -11.36
CA ARG A 370 19.44 -6.18 -12.55
C ARG A 370 20.69 -6.31 -13.42
N PHE A 371 21.88 -6.20 -12.84
CA PHE A 371 23.12 -6.28 -13.60
C PHE A 371 23.43 -7.70 -14.10
N ARG A 372 23.37 -8.71 -13.23
CA ARG A 372 23.66 -10.10 -13.62
C ARG A 372 22.72 -10.56 -14.74
N ASN A 373 21.42 -10.33 -14.58
CA ASN A 373 20.43 -10.76 -15.55
C ASN A 373 20.55 -9.94 -16.85
N ARG A 374 20.93 -8.65 -16.78
CA ARG A 374 21.23 -7.83 -17.96
C ARG A 374 22.42 -8.39 -18.76
N TRP A 375 23.50 -8.80 -18.11
CA TRP A 375 24.64 -9.40 -18.83
C TRP A 375 24.26 -10.72 -19.48
N LEU A 376 23.47 -11.53 -18.79
CA LEU A 376 22.93 -12.78 -19.31
C LEU A 376 22.06 -12.52 -20.55
N LEU A 377 21.14 -11.56 -20.46
CA LEU A 377 20.28 -11.15 -21.56
C LEU A 377 21.10 -10.70 -22.79
N LEU A 378 22.09 -9.82 -22.58
CA LEU A 378 22.96 -9.36 -23.67
C LEU A 378 23.80 -10.48 -24.27
N ALA A 379 24.24 -11.45 -23.47
CA ALA A 379 24.95 -12.63 -23.97
C ALA A 379 24.03 -13.50 -24.87
N GLN A 380 22.74 -13.60 -24.54
CA GLN A 380 21.77 -14.33 -25.36
C GLN A 380 21.51 -13.66 -26.72
N PHE A 381 21.53 -12.33 -26.78
CA PHE A 381 21.31 -11.56 -28.02
C PHE A 381 22.58 -11.30 -28.82
N ASP A 382 23.72 -11.86 -28.43
CA ASP A 382 25.02 -11.60 -29.05
C ASP A 382 25.41 -10.10 -29.04
N ARG A 383 25.01 -9.39 -27.97
CA ARG A 383 25.24 -7.94 -27.79
C ARG A 383 26.27 -7.64 -26.70
N LEU A 384 27.07 -8.62 -26.31
CA LEU A 384 27.98 -8.51 -25.17
C LEU A 384 29.45 -8.63 -25.60
N GLU A 385 30.12 -7.50 -25.69
CA GLU A 385 31.57 -7.43 -25.96
C GLU A 385 32.38 -7.53 -24.66
N ALA A 386 33.33 -8.47 -24.63
CA ALA A 386 34.10 -8.79 -23.42
C ALA A 386 34.89 -7.61 -22.85
N GLU A 387 35.58 -6.85 -23.72
CA GLU A 387 36.40 -5.71 -23.28
C GLU A 387 35.55 -4.56 -22.77
N LYS A 388 34.43 -4.29 -23.46
CA LYS A 388 33.48 -3.25 -23.08
C LYS A 388 32.82 -3.59 -21.74
N LEU A 389 32.34 -4.82 -21.57
CA LEU A 389 31.79 -5.31 -20.29
C LEU A 389 32.83 -5.21 -19.18
N ALA A 390 34.05 -5.71 -19.41
CA ALA A 390 35.10 -5.67 -18.41
C ALA A 390 35.44 -4.23 -17.98
N THR A 391 35.46 -3.30 -18.92
CA THR A 391 35.73 -1.88 -18.66
C THR A 391 34.59 -1.24 -17.88
N GLU A 392 33.36 -1.27 -18.39
CA GLU A 392 32.20 -0.62 -17.75
C GLU A 392 31.90 -1.21 -16.37
N TRP A 393 31.95 -2.53 -16.22
CA TRP A 393 31.77 -3.19 -14.93
C TRP A 393 32.89 -2.85 -13.95
N THR A 394 34.14 -2.76 -14.41
CA THR A 394 35.27 -2.31 -13.57
C THR A 394 35.06 -0.88 -13.07
N HIS A 395 34.59 0.01 -13.94
CA HIS A 395 34.25 1.38 -13.55
C HIS A 395 33.15 1.40 -12.49
N LEU A 396 32.07 0.63 -12.69
CA LEU A 396 30.95 0.55 -11.76
C LEU A 396 31.37 0.05 -10.37
N VAL A 397 32.09 -1.07 -10.28
CA VAL A 397 32.58 -1.63 -9.00
C VAL A 397 33.49 -0.63 -8.30
N ARG A 398 34.39 0.02 -9.05
CA ARG A 398 35.27 1.07 -8.51
C ARG A 398 34.49 2.26 -7.97
N GLY A 399 33.40 2.65 -8.62
CA GLY A 399 32.52 3.73 -8.19
C GLY A 399 31.83 3.44 -6.86
N PHE A 400 31.34 2.22 -6.67
CA PHE A 400 30.78 1.79 -5.39
C PHE A 400 31.83 1.77 -4.27
N VAL A 401 33.05 1.29 -4.54
CA VAL A 401 34.17 1.37 -3.58
C VAL A 401 34.54 2.83 -3.29
N ALA A 402 34.61 3.67 -4.32
CA ALA A 402 34.90 5.11 -4.22
C ALA A 402 33.83 5.87 -3.43
N THR A 403 32.63 5.32 -3.31
CA THR A 403 31.52 5.89 -2.51
C THR A 403 31.30 5.15 -1.19
N ARG A 404 32.20 4.22 -0.83
CA ARG A 404 32.20 3.41 0.41
C ARG A 404 31.00 2.45 0.50
N ARG A 405 30.29 2.24 -0.61
CA ARG A 405 29.17 1.31 -0.77
C ARG A 405 29.67 -0.11 -1.07
N TYR A 406 30.28 -0.75 -0.07
CA TYR A 406 30.93 -2.05 -0.25
C TYR A 406 29.96 -3.20 -0.46
N GLU A 407 28.70 -3.11 0.00
CA GLU A 407 27.71 -4.17 -0.21
C GLU A 407 27.33 -4.22 -1.70
N HIS A 408 27.11 -3.06 -2.34
CA HIS A 408 26.94 -2.97 -3.79
C HIS A 408 28.17 -3.50 -4.55
N ALA A 409 29.38 -3.09 -4.16
CA ALA A 409 30.60 -3.56 -4.81
C ALA A 409 30.78 -5.08 -4.67
N GLN A 410 30.53 -5.63 -3.47
CA GLN A 410 30.61 -7.06 -3.20
C GLN A 410 29.60 -7.83 -4.05
N LEU A 411 28.34 -7.40 -4.07
CA LEU A 411 27.31 -8.09 -4.82
C LEU A 411 27.51 -7.99 -6.33
N LEU A 412 28.08 -6.91 -6.87
CA LEU A 412 28.47 -6.87 -8.29
C LEU A 412 29.65 -7.80 -8.62
N LEU A 413 30.57 -8.02 -7.67
CA LEU A 413 31.64 -9.02 -7.82
C LEU A 413 31.07 -10.44 -7.76
N ASP A 414 30.17 -10.72 -6.82
CA ASP A 414 29.45 -11.99 -6.71
C ASP A 414 28.63 -12.25 -7.99
N GLY A 415 27.90 -11.25 -8.48
CA GLY A 415 27.12 -11.33 -9.71
C GLY A 415 27.96 -11.67 -10.93
N MET A 416 29.16 -11.08 -11.03
CA MET A 416 30.10 -11.42 -12.11
C MET A 416 30.65 -12.84 -11.96
N GLU A 417 31.01 -13.27 -10.75
CA GLU A 417 31.47 -14.63 -10.52
C GLU A 417 30.40 -15.67 -10.85
N HIS A 418 29.16 -15.42 -10.45
CA HIS A 418 28.02 -16.28 -10.75
C HIS A 418 27.68 -16.29 -12.24
N PHE A 419 27.76 -15.15 -12.93
CA PHE A 419 27.64 -15.07 -14.39
C PHE A 419 28.73 -15.91 -15.09
N LEU A 420 29.99 -15.78 -14.66
CA LEU A 420 31.12 -16.55 -15.20
C LEU A 420 31.08 -18.05 -14.88
N ALA A 421 30.19 -18.49 -13.97
CA ALA A 421 29.96 -19.90 -13.67
C ALA A 421 28.99 -20.57 -14.66
N GLY A 422 28.26 -19.79 -15.46
CA GLY A 422 27.34 -20.29 -16.48
C GLY A 422 25.93 -20.66 -15.98
N PRO A 423 24.98 -20.88 -16.91
CA PRO A 423 23.55 -21.03 -16.61
C PRO A 423 23.25 -22.21 -15.68
N ASP A 424 23.87 -23.36 -15.89
CA ASP A 424 23.56 -24.55 -15.09
C ASP A 424 24.05 -24.44 -13.65
N SER A 425 25.19 -23.75 -13.44
CA SER A 425 25.68 -23.48 -12.09
C SER A 425 24.79 -22.47 -11.36
N LEU A 426 24.23 -21.49 -12.07
CA LEU A 426 23.28 -20.54 -11.48
C LEU A 426 22.02 -21.23 -10.96
N LEU A 427 21.47 -22.15 -11.75
CA LEU A 427 20.24 -22.86 -11.41
C LEU A 427 20.47 -23.87 -10.28
N ARG A 428 21.55 -24.67 -10.36
CA ARG A 428 21.86 -25.66 -9.31
C ARG A 428 22.11 -25.04 -7.93
N ASN A 429 22.71 -23.84 -7.89
CA ASN A 429 23.10 -23.18 -6.64
C ASN A 429 22.20 -21.99 -6.29
N GLU A 430 20.99 -21.90 -6.87
CA GLU A 430 20.14 -20.71 -6.71
C GLU A 430 19.87 -20.41 -5.22
N LYS A 431 19.51 -21.43 -4.43
CA LYS A 431 19.22 -21.28 -2.99
C LYS A 431 20.42 -20.77 -2.21
N GLU A 432 21.63 -21.30 -2.43
CA GLU A 432 22.84 -20.82 -1.78
C GLU A 432 23.19 -19.39 -2.20
N ILE A 433 23.00 -19.07 -3.49
CA ILE A 433 23.22 -17.72 -4.04
C ILE A 433 22.30 -16.72 -3.35
N LEU A 434 21.00 -17.02 -3.24
CA LEU A 434 20.01 -16.17 -2.57
C LEU A 434 20.39 -15.95 -1.09
N ALA A 435 20.70 -17.02 -0.37
CA ALA A 435 21.16 -16.94 1.02
C ALA A 435 22.47 -16.13 1.15
N GLY A 436 23.36 -16.20 0.16
CA GLY A 436 24.56 -15.37 0.06
C GLY A 436 24.22 -13.88 -0.06
N ILE A 437 23.34 -13.52 -0.99
CA ILE A 437 22.96 -12.12 -1.27
C ILE A 437 22.36 -11.46 -0.04
N PHE A 438 21.38 -12.10 0.60
CA PHE A 438 20.69 -11.51 1.76
C PHE A 438 21.56 -11.44 3.02
N ARG A 439 22.63 -12.25 3.12
CA ARG A 439 23.63 -12.11 4.19
C ARG A 439 24.53 -10.88 4.04
N VAL A 440 24.63 -10.31 2.84
CA VAL A 440 25.47 -9.14 2.57
C VAL A 440 24.73 -7.83 2.89
N VAL A 441 23.43 -7.73 2.57
CA VAL A 441 22.68 -6.47 2.71
C VAL A 441 22.31 -6.20 4.17
N LYS A 442 23.14 -5.40 4.86
CA LYS A 442 22.97 -5.10 6.30
C LYS A 442 22.97 -3.61 6.59
N VAL A 443 23.88 -2.87 5.97
CA VAL A 443 24.16 -1.46 6.27
C VAL A 443 23.50 -0.53 5.26
N GLU A 444 23.48 -0.91 3.98
CA GLU A 444 23.03 -0.05 2.89
C GLU A 444 21.50 -0.13 2.68
N LYS A 445 20.76 -0.07 3.79
CA LYS A 445 19.31 -0.08 3.86
C LYS A 445 18.83 1.25 4.43
N ASN A 446 17.91 1.92 3.73
CA ASN A 446 17.32 3.18 4.19
C ASN A 446 16.68 2.99 5.57
N VAL A 447 17.07 3.87 6.50
CA VAL A 447 16.47 4.05 7.83
C VAL A 447 15.98 5.50 7.96
N PRO A 448 15.05 5.80 8.88
CA PRO A 448 14.65 7.18 9.15
C PRO A 448 15.85 8.04 9.58
N ILE A 449 16.06 9.15 8.87
CA ILE A 449 17.05 10.20 9.13
C ILE A 449 16.33 11.53 8.87
N PRO A 450 15.53 12.04 9.84
CA PRO A 450 14.68 13.21 9.63
C PRO A 450 15.49 14.49 9.45
N GLU A 451 16.69 14.55 10.03
CA GLU A 451 17.60 15.69 9.95
C GLU A 451 19.02 15.21 9.64
N ILE A 452 19.82 16.11 9.06
CA ILE A 452 21.23 15.85 8.75
C ILE A 452 21.99 15.55 10.06
N PRO A 453 22.73 14.42 10.14
CA PRO A 453 23.47 14.07 11.36
C PRO A 453 24.45 15.18 11.79
N ALA A 454 24.41 15.53 13.08
CA ALA A 454 25.26 16.57 13.65
C ALA A 454 26.75 16.33 13.37
N GLY A 455 27.46 17.41 13.00
CA GLY A 455 28.89 17.34 12.64
C GLY A 455 29.17 16.76 11.24
N SER A 456 28.14 16.52 10.42
CA SER A 456 28.29 16.13 9.02
C SER A 456 28.07 17.34 8.09
N GLU A 457 28.89 17.44 7.05
CA GLU A 457 28.79 18.49 6.03
C GLU A 457 27.89 18.00 4.88
N LEU A 458 26.87 18.78 4.49
CA LEU A 458 26.06 18.49 3.29
C LEU A 458 26.83 18.86 2.03
N VAL A 459 27.04 17.89 1.14
CA VAL A 459 27.94 18.02 0.00
C VAL A 459 27.34 17.39 -1.25
N ASN A 460 26.94 18.24 -2.20
CA ASN A 460 26.55 17.86 -3.55
C ASN A 460 27.37 18.70 -4.55
N GLY A 461 27.96 18.07 -5.56
CA GLY A 461 28.66 18.81 -6.64
C GLY A 461 30.01 19.41 -6.24
N LEU A 462 30.80 18.73 -5.41
CA LEU A 462 32.20 19.11 -5.15
C LEU A 462 32.97 19.20 -6.47
N TYR A 463 33.76 20.27 -6.63
CA TYR A 463 34.57 20.53 -7.82
C TYR A 463 35.33 19.29 -8.31
N ALA A 464 35.31 19.03 -9.61
CA ALA A 464 36.13 17.99 -10.21
C ALA A 464 37.62 18.33 -10.01
N PRO A 465 38.51 17.35 -9.85
CA PRO A 465 39.95 17.61 -9.79
C PRO A 465 40.43 18.33 -11.06
N THR A 466 40.95 19.55 -10.90
CA THR A 466 41.32 20.45 -12.00
C THR A 466 42.76 20.25 -12.48
N SER A 467 43.66 19.68 -11.65
CA SER A 467 45.06 19.43 -12.03
C SER A 467 45.28 17.97 -12.48
N PRO A 468 46.18 17.72 -13.46
CA PRO A 468 46.55 16.36 -13.87
C PRO A 468 47.04 15.49 -12.71
N ARG A 469 47.77 16.10 -11.76
CA ARG A 469 48.27 15.42 -10.56
C ARG A 469 47.13 14.94 -9.67
N THR A 470 46.13 15.79 -9.40
CA THR A 470 44.98 15.43 -8.56
C THR A 470 44.06 14.43 -9.26
N GLN A 471 43.88 14.54 -10.58
CA GLN A 471 43.14 13.55 -11.38
C GLN A 471 43.81 12.18 -11.31
N TRP A 472 45.13 12.13 -11.48
CA TRP A 472 45.92 10.91 -11.35
C TRP A 472 45.80 10.34 -9.93
N LEU A 473 45.96 11.17 -8.89
CA LEU A 473 45.84 10.74 -7.50
C LEU A 473 44.46 10.14 -7.19
N ASN A 474 43.38 10.80 -7.61
CA ASN A 474 42.01 10.28 -7.45
C ASN A 474 41.83 8.94 -8.17
N LYS A 475 42.41 8.77 -9.37
CA LYS A 475 42.33 7.51 -10.11
C LYS A 475 43.07 6.37 -9.39
N VAL A 476 44.30 6.60 -8.91
CA VAL A 476 45.11 5.54 -8.29
C VAL A 476 44.65 5.20 -6.87
N THR A 477 44.13 6.18 -6.12
CA THR A 477 43.64 6.01 -4.74
C THR A 477 42.16 5.65 -4.64
N VAL A 478 41.46 5.45 -5.77
CA VAL A 478 40.02 5.19 -5.84
C VAL A 478 39.24 6.28 -5.10
N ASN A 479 39.41 7.52 -5.55
CA ASN A 479 38.78 8.71 -4.99
C ASN A 479 39.17 8.96 -3.52
N ASN A 480 40.50 9.10 -3.30
CA ASN A 480 41.16 9.33 -2.02
C ASN A 480 40.89 8.26 -0.94
N HIS A 481 40.30 7.13 -1.30
CA HIS A 481 39.92 6.08 -0.35
C HIS A 481 41.10 5.55 0.46
N PHE A 482 42.26 5.39 -0.20
CA PHE A 482 43.48 4.90 0.42
C PHE A 482 44.35 6.01 1.06
N LEU A 483 43.85 7.23 1.16
CA LEU A 483 44.50 8.32 1.90
C LEU A 483 43.91 8.45 3.32
N PRO A 484 44.59 9.12 4.26
CA PRO A 484 44.02 9.47 5.56
C PRO A 484 42.81 10.40 5.37
N LEU A 485 41.65 10.02 5.92
CA LEU A 485 40.40 10.77 5.87
C LEU A 485 39.78 10.80 7.28
N SER A 486 39.20 11.94 7.67
CA SER A 486 38.56 12.14 8.98
C SER A 486 37.12 12.65 8.89
N GLU A 487 36.69 13.21 7.76
CA GLU A 487 35.43 13.95 7.66
C GLU A 487 34.20 13.05 7.59
N SER A 488 33.06 13.58 8.07
CA SER A 488 31.72 13.01 7.91
C SER A 488 30.93 13.87 6.93
N LEU A 489 30.44 13.26 5.85
CA LEU A 489 29.73 13.96 4.78
C LEU A 489 28.31 13.43 4.64
N VAL A 490 27.41 14.27 4.14
CA VAL A 490 26.06 13.90 3.72
C VAL A 490 25.90 14.23 2.24
N ILE A 491 25.36 13.29 1.47
CA ILE A 491 25.00 13.47 0.06
C ILE A 491 23.48 13.47 -0.01
N ASP A 492 22.88 14.55 -0.51
CA ASP A 492 21.45 14.57 -0.81
C ASP A 492 21.20 13.87 -2.14
N THR A 493 20.54 12.71 -2.06
CA THR A 493 20.21 11.85 -3.19
C THR A 493 19.09 12.40 -4.07
N THR A 494 18.35 13.41 -3.61
CA THR A 494 17.35 14.13 -4.43
C THR A 494 17.99 15.09 -5.42
N GLN A 495 19.28 15.38 -5.24
CA GLN A 495 20.07 16.26 -6.09
C GLN A 495 21.11 15.48 -6.88
N ARG A 496 21.59 16.10 -7.96
CA ARG A 496 22.70 15.53 -8.74
C ARG A 496 23.94 15.43 -7.85
N HIS A 497 24.53 14.24 -7.83
CA HIS A 497 25.76 13.96 -7.09
C HIS A 497 26.68 13.08 -7.94
N ALA A 498 27.97 13.10 -7.61
CA ALA A 498 29.00 12.32 -8.27
C ALA A 498 29.87 11.57 -7.25
N GLU A 499 30.60 10.56 -7.71
CA GLU A 499 31.52 9.81 -6.85
C GLU A 499 32.54 10.73 -6.16
N THR A 500 32.98 11.79 -6.84
CA THR A 500 33.92 12.79 -6.34
C THR A 500 33.42 13.56 -5.12
N ASP A 501 32.12 13.54 -4.84
CA ASP A 501 31.53 14.19 -3.66
C ASP A 501 31.92 13.46 -2.37
N CYS A 502 32.19 12.16 -2.45
CA CYS A 502 32.58 11.35 -1.29
C CYS A 502 34.09 11.39 -0.97
N ARG A 503 34.90 12.16 -1.73
CA ARG A 503 36.37 12.00 -1.73
C ARG A 503 37.06 12.39 -0.42
N ARG A 504 36.45 13.29 0.37
CA ARG A 504 36.98 13.68 1.69
C ARG A 504 36.42 12.85 2.84
N GLY A 505 35.29 12.17 2.61
CA GLY A 505 34.54 11.48 3.65
C GLY A 505 35.20 10.17 4.09
N LYS A 506 35.50 10.09 5.39
CA LYS A 506 35.67 8.82 6.10
C LYS A 506 34.31 8.16 6.32
N THR A 507 33.30 8.95 6.66
CA THR A 507 31.90 8.52 6.81
C THR A 507 31.05 9.31 5.83
N VAL A 508 30.12 8.64 5.14
CA VAL A 508 29.24 9.26 4.14
C VAL A 508 27.81 8.79 4.38
N THR A 509 26.89 9.73 4.57
CA THR A 509 25.45 9.48 4.67
C THR A 509 24.79 9.80 3.35
N PHE A 510 24.18 8.82 2.70
CA PHE A 510 23.30 9.04 1.55
C PHE A 510 21.90 9.30 2.08
N TRP A 511 21.41 10.53 1.93
CA TRP A 511 20.18 11.02 2.54
C TRP A 511 19.20 11.47 1.46
N ASN A 512 17.92 11.19 1.62
CA ASN A 512 16.86 11.72 0.77
C ASN A 512 16.15 12.83 1.56
N GLY A 513 16.41 14.09 1.19
CA GLY A 513 15.88 15.25 1.89
C GLY A 513 14.35 15.36 1.85
N ASN A 514 13.71 14.86 0.79
CA ASN A 514 12.25 14.92 0.65
C ASN A 514 11.53 13.92 1.57
N LYS A 515 12.16 12.77 1.85
CA LYS A 515 11.55 11.66 2.61
C LYS A 515 12.09 11.51 4.04
N GLY A 516 13.18 12.19 4.38
CA GLY A 516 13.81 12.06 5.70
C GLY A 516 14.30 10.65 5.98
N VAL A 517 14.84 9.97 4.97
CA VAL A 517 15.40 8.61 5.07
C VAL A 517 16.78 8.54 4.43
N GLY A 518 17.62 7.61 4.87
CA GLY A 518 18.94 7.40 4.27
C GLY A 518 19.72 6.28 4.93
N TYR A 519 20.98 6.13 4.55
CA TYR A 519 21.90 5.18 5.18
C TYR A 519 23.32 5.74 5.23
N THR A 520 24.10 5.29 6.20
CA THR A 520 25.46 5.77 6.43
C THR A 520 26.46 4.65 6.17
N VAL A 521 27.48 4.95 5.36
CA VAL A 521 28.60 4.06 5.08
C VAL A 521 29.91 4.64 5.61
N THR A 522 30.81 3.75 6.05
CA THR A 522 32.09 4.14 6.65
C THR A 522 33.23 3.49 5.90
N ARG A 523 34.33 4.23 5.70
CA ARG A 523 35.53 3.77 5.01
C ARG A 523 36.13 2.52 5.66
N ASP A 524 36.34 1.48 4.87
CA ASP A 524 37.03 0.24 5.24
C ASP A 524 38.06 -0.11 4.15
N SER A 525 39.32 0.25 4.40
CA SER A 525 40.42 0.05 3.44
C SER A 525 40.77 -1.42 3.24
N ARG A 526 40.54 -2.29 4.23
CA ARG A 526 40.81 -3.73 4.11
C ARG A 526 39.81 -4.37 3.16
N LYS A 527 38.51 -4.09 3.35
CA LYS A 527 37.45 -4.53 2.44
C LYS A 527 37.67 -3.98 1.02
N ALA A 528 37.97 -2.70 0.90
CA ALA A 528 38.24 -2.08 -0.41
C ALA A 528 39.42 -2.76 -1.11
N ALA A 529 40.55 -2.99 -0.43
CA ALA A 529 41.70 -3.68 -1.02
C ALA A 529 41.35 -5.10 -1.48
N ALA A 530 40.63 -5.87 -0.65
CA ALA A 530 40.17 -7.22 -0.99
C ALA A 530 39.25 -7.22 -2.23
N GLN A 531 38.27 -6.32 -2.29
CA GLN A 531 37.37 -6.18 -3.42
C GLN A 531 38.10 -5.75 -4.70
N MET A 532 39.07 -4.84 -4.61
CA MET A 532 39.89 -4.41 -5.74
C MET A 532 40.80 -5.53 -6.28
N MET A 533 41.32 -6.39 -5.41
CA MET A 533 42.06 -7.59 -5.85
C MET A 533 41.16 -8.61 -6.55
N ARG A 534 39.96 -8.85 -5.99
CA ARG A 534 38.95 -9.74 -6.60
C ARG A 534 38.48 -9.21 -7.96
N LEU A 535 38.25 -7.90 -8.07
CA LEU A 535 37.91 -7.21 -9.31
C LEU A 535 38.95 -7.48 -10.41
N ARG A 536 40.24 -7.29 -10.10
CA ARG A 536 41.33 -7.54 -11.07
C ARG A 536 41.41 -9.00 -11.52
N ARG A 537 41.12 -9.96 -10.63
CA ARG A 537 41.11 -11.39 -10.95
C ARG A 537 39.94 -11.73 -11.88
N LEU A 538 38.75 -11.31 -11.51
CA LEU A 538 37.53 -11.57 -12.27
C LEU A 538 37.54 -10.85 -13.64
N ALA A 539 38.06 -9.62 -13.72
CA ALA A 539 38.18 -8.90 -15.00
C ALA A 539 39.12 -9.60 -16.01
N ARG A 540 40.16 -10.30 -15.53
CA ARG A 540 41.01 -11.13 -16.39
C ARG A 540 40.29 -12.41 -16.82
N ARG A 541 39.61 -13.07 -15.89
CA ARG A 541 38.82 -14.28 -16.19
C ARG A 541 37.71 -13.98 -17.21
N LEU A 542 36.97 -12.89 -17.02
CA LEU A 542 35.91 -12.43 -17.92
C LEU A 542 36.41 -12.32 -19.36
N ARG A 543 37.51 -11.58 -19.59
CA ARG A 543 38.08 -11.43 -20.94
C ARG A 543 38.44 -12.78 -21.58
N ALA A 544 38.95 -13.72 -20.78
CA ALA A 544 39.36 -15.02 -21.27
C ALA A 544 38.18 -15.97 -21.57
N SER A 545 37.12 -15.95 -20.76
CA SER A 545 36.03 -16.93 -20.85
C SER A 545 34.77 -16.45 -21.58
N MET A 546 34.61 -15.15 -21.83
CA MET A 546 33.35 -14.57 -22.33
C MET A 546 32.87 -15.17 -23.67
N PRO A 547 33.72 -15.37 -24.71
CA PRO A 547 33.23 -15.90 -25.98
C PRO A 547 32.58 -17.29 -25.86
N ALA A 548 33.23 -18.22 -25.15
CA ALA A 548 32.69 -19.57 -24.92
C ALA A 548 31.45 -19.55 -24.00
N LEU A 549 31.44 -18.64 -23.01
CA LEU A 549 30.32 -18.48 -22.08
C LEU A 549 29.07 -17.92 -22.79
N ALA A 550 29.23 -16.97 -23.70
CA ALA A 550 28.12 -16.43 -24.49
C ALA A 550 27.44 -17.51 -25.32
N GLU A 551 28.22 -18.36 -26.00
CA GLU A 551 27.71 -19.52 -26.73
C GLU A 551 26.95 -20.47 -25.81
N THR A 552 27.48 -20.73 -24.60
CA THR A 552 26.81 -21.59 -23.62
C THR A 552 25.44 -21.05 -23.23
N TYR A 553 25.33 -19.74 -22.97
CA TYR A 553 24.04 -19.11 -22.66
C TYR A 553 23.06 -19.19 -23.84
N ARG A 554 23.52 -18.95 -25.07
CA ARG A 554 22.69 -19.08 -26.29
C ARG A 554 22.21 -20.51 -26.49
N ALA A 555 23.10 -21.49 -26.38
CA ALA A 555 22.79 -22.91 -26.57
C ALA A 555 21.79 -23.44 -25.54
N ARG A 556 21.86 -22.97 -24.28
CA ARG A 556 20.93 -23.42 -23.22
C ARG A 556 19.57 -22.71 -23.27
N LYS A 557 19.46 -21.54 -23.90
CA LYS A 557 18.23 -20.71 -23.92
C LYS A 557 16.98 -21.52 -24.28
N ARG A 558 17.02 -22.28 -25.38
CA ARG A 558 15.88 -23.07 -25.87
C ARG A 558 15.38 -24.10 -24.84
N HIS A 559 16.28 -24.74 -24.11
CA HIS A 559 15.89 -25.68 -23.07
C HIS A 559 15.33 -24.95 -21.85
N LEU A 560 15.96 -23.86 -21.41
CA LEU A 560 15.56 -23.11 -20.22
C LEU A 560 14.22 -22.37 -20.38
N THR A 561 13.79 -22.09 -21.60
CA THR A 561 12.44 -21.57 -21.90
C THR A 561 11.45 -22.67 -22.29
N SER A 562 11.85 -23.95 -22.23
CA SER A 562 10.98 -25.06 -22.62
C SER A 562 9.97 -25.42 -21.54
N PRO A 563 8.77 -25.90 -21.91
CA PRO A 563 7.81 -26.43 -20.94
C PRO A 563 8.40 -27.58 -20.10
N SER A 564 9.21 -28.47 -20.71
CA SER A 564 9.86 -29.59 -20.02
C SER A 564 10.78 -29.13 -18.89
N PHE A 565 11.57 -28.07 -19.12
CA PHE A 565 12.41 -27.51 -18.07
C PHE A 565 11.58 -26.93 -16.94
N TRP A 566 10.55 -26.15 -17.26
CA TRP A 566 9.69 -25.51 -16.26
C TRP A 566 8.89 -26.53 -15.44
N ALA A 567 8.46 -27.63 -16.05
CA ALA A 567 7.84 -28.76 -15.36
C ALA A 567 8.75 -29.37 -14.28
N GLU A 568 10.05 -29.45 -14.54
CA GLU A 568 11.05 -29.96 -13.60
C GLU A 568 11.46 -28.90 -12.58
N TYR A 569 11.88 -27.72 -13.04
CA TYR A 569 12.42 -26.62 -12.23
C TYR A 569 11.48 -26.19 -11.11
N GLY A 570 10.20 -26.06 -11.44
CA GLY A 570 9.19 -25.65 -10.48
C GLY A 570 8.42 -26.80 -9.83
N HIS A 571 8.75 -28.05 -10.17
CA HIS A 571 7.93 -29.24 -9.86
C HIS A 571 6.48 -29.15 -10.36
N PHE A 572 6.24 -28.44 -11.47
CA PHE A 572 4.91 -28.19 -12.01
C PHE A 572 4.26 -29.43 -12.66
N GLY A 573 5.02 -30.53 -12.83
CA GLY A 573 4.56 -31.81 -13.39
C GLY A 573 4.13 -32.88 -12.38
N ALA A 574 4.24 -32.62 -11.07
CA ALA A 574 3.65 -33.53 -10.07
C ALA A 574 2.11 -33.38 -10.11
N PRO A 575 1.33 -34.47 -10.02
CA PRO A 575 -0.12 -34.37 -10.04
C PRO A 575 -0.56 -33.42 -8.91
N LEU A 576 -1.20 -32.33 -9.31
CA LEU A 576 -1.89 -31.43 -8.40
C LEU A 576 -2.82 -32.28 -7.55
N ARG A 577 -2.66 -32.22 -6.23
CA ARG A 577 -3.79 -32.45 -5.33
C ARG A 577 -4.70 -31.23 -5.48
N LEU A 578 -5.42 -31.16 -6.60
CA LEU A 578 -6.75 -30.57 -6.57
C LEU A 578 -7.45 -31.30 -5.43
N ALA A 579 -7.93 -30.58 -4.41
CA ALA A 579 -8.78 -31.19 -3.41
C ALA A 579 -9.83 -32.03 -4.16
N PRO A 580 -9.93 -33.35 -3.91
CA PRO A 580 -10.67 -34.23 -4.79
C PRO A 580 -12.11 -33.73 -4.90
N ALA A 581 -12.62 -33.74 -6.14
CA ALA A 581 -14.03 -33.51 -6.41
C ALA A 581 -14.84 -34.46 -5.53
N GLU A 582 -15.72 -33.85 -4.76
CA GLU A 582 -16.52 -34.50 -3.76
C GLU A 582 -17.49 -35.53 -4.40
N SER A 583 -17.68 -36.71 -3.80
CA SER A 583 -18.62 -37.71 -4.35
C SER A 583 -20.05 -37.17 -4.34
N ALA A 584 -20.96 -37.62 -5.21
CA ALA A 584 -22.33 -37.09 -5.26
C ALA A 584 -23.09 -37.23 -3.91
N ALA A 585 -22.76 -38.23 -3.10
CA ALA A 585 -23.32 -38.42 -1.77
C ALA A 585 -22.69 -37.49 -0.72
N GLU A 586 -21.37 -37.27 -0.79
CA GLU A 586 -20.69 -36.28 0.04
C GLU A 586 -21.08 -34.86 -0.38
N ALA A 587 -21.23 -34.57 -1.68
CA ALA A 587 -21.68 -33.31 -2.23
C ALA A 587 -23.14 -33.07 -1.89
N ALA A 588 -24.01 -34.07 -1.87
CA ALA A 588 -25.37 -33.92 -1.33
C ALA A 588 -25.34 -33.66 0.18
N MET A 589 -24.45 -34.32 0.92
CA MET A 589 -24.32 -34.14 2.37
C MET A 589 -23.63 -32.82 2.75
N ARG A 590 -22.70 -32.31 1.95
CA ARG A 590 -22.02 -31.00 2.10
C ARG A 590 -22.81 -29.89 1.41
N HIS A 591 -23.67 -30.19 0.46
CA HIS A 591 -24.69 -29.26 0.00
C HIS A 591 -25.83 -29.17 1.00
N GLU A 592 -26.16 -30.23 1.75
CA GLU A 592 -27.17 -30.16 2.82
C GLU A 592 -26.58 -29.59 4.11
N VAL A 593 -25.41 -30.05 4.54
CA VAL A 593 -24.63 -29.44 5.63
C VAL A 593 -24.19 -28.03 5.24
N GLY A 594 -23.86 -27.78 3.98
CA GLY A 594 -23.52 -26.47 3.44
C GLY A 594 -24.74 -25.59 3.22
N ARG A 595 -25.93 -26.12 2.90
CA ARG A 595 -27.19 -25.35 2.87
C ARG A 595 -27.66 -25.05 4.29
N LEU A 596 -27.46 -25.95 5.25
CA LEU A 596 -27.73 -25.73 6.66
C LEU A 596 -26.69 -24.77 7.27
N GLN A 597 -25.41 -24.91 6.92
CA GLN A 597 -24.33 -24.01 7.33
C GLN A 597 -24.35 -22.71 6.57
N GLN A 598 -24.87 -22.61 5.34
CA GLN A 598 -25.03 -21.37 4.57
C GLN A 598 -26.36 -20.71 4.90
N ALA A 599 -27.41 -21.45 5.28
CA ALA A 599 -28.57 -20.85 5.95
C ALA A 599 -28.15 -20.30 7.31
N GLN A 600 -27.39 -21.08 8.09
CA GLN A 600 -26.85 -20.65 9.38
C GLN A 600 -25.76 -19.60 9.22
N GLN A 601 -24.93 -19.59 8.16
CA GLN A 601 -23.88 -18.60 7.89
C GLN A 601 -24.42 -17.40 7.14
N VAL A 602 -25.49 -17.47 6.36
CA VAL A 602 -26.18 -16.29 5.82
C VAL A 602 -27.00 -15.65 6.93
N GLU A 603 -27.58 -16.42 7.84
CA GLU A 603 -28.18 -15.90 9.06
C GLU A 603 -27.11 -15.38 10.04
N THR A 604 -25.96 -16.04 10.15
CA THR A 604 -24.81 -15.60 10.98
C THR A 604 -23.99 -14.49 10.31
N ALA A 605 -23.98 -14.37 8.98
CA ALA A 605 -23.33 -13.31 8.21
C ALA A 605 -24.25 -12.12 8.03
N ARG A 606 -25.57 -12.29 7.96
CA ARG A 606 -26.52 -11.20 8.17
C ARG A 606 -26.43 -10.69 9.61
N ARG A 607 -26.36 -11.60 10.60
CA ARG A 607 -26.10 -11.24 12.00
C ARG A 607 -24.69 -10.68 12.24
N ARG A 608 -23.64 -11.11 11.53
CA ARG A 608 -22.25 -10.59 11.64
C ARG A 608 -22.07 -9.28 10.88
N ALA A 609 -22.65 -9.12 9.69
CA ALA A 609 -22.66 -7.85 8.97
C ALA A 609 -23.43 -6.80 9.76
N SER A 610 -24.54 -7.16 10.43
CA SER A 610 -25.22 -6.27 11.38
C SER A 610 -24.49 -6.12 12.73
N ALA A 611 -23.56 -7.03 13.07
CA ALA A 611 -22.81 -7.00 14.34
C ALA A 611 -21.39 -6.45 14.23
N VAL A 612 -20.87 -6.11 13.04
CA VAL A 612 -19.53 -5.53 12.83
C VAL A 612 -19.59 -4.12 12.22
N SER A 613 -20.78 -3.64 11.85
CA SER A 613 -21.06 -2.23 11.55
C SER A 613 -22.00 -1.63 12.59
N VAL A 614 -22.05 -0.31 12.66
CA VAL A 614 -23.16 0.43 13.30
C VAL A 614 -24.49 -0.10 12.76
N SER A 615 -25.41 -0.47 13.65
CA SER A 615 -26.74 -0.98 13.27
C SER A 615 -27.77 0.16 13.19
N ASP A 616 -28.91 -0.08 12.56
CA ASP A 616 -30.02 0.89 12.60
C ASP A 616 -30.49 1.15 14.04
N GLU A 617 -30.44 0.14 14.92
CA GLU A 617 -30.72 0.31 16.35
C GLU A 617 -29.71 1.23 17.04
N ASP A 618 -28.42 1.16 16.68
CA ASP A 618 -27.45 2.14 17.15
C ASP A 618 -27.78 3.53 16.63
N LEU A 619 -28.09 3.69 15.35
CA LEU A 619 -28.42 5.00 14.78
C LEU A 619 -29.69 5.57 15.42
N VAL A 620 -30.71 4.75 15.67
CA VAL A 620 -31.93 5.11 16.39
C VAL A 620 -31.59 5.51 17.82
N PHE A 621 -30.78 4.71 18.53
CA PHE A 621 -30.35 5.04 19.89
C PHE A 621 -29.56 6.35 19.93
N LEU A 622 -28.51 6.47 19.10
CA LEU A 622 -27.66 7.65 18.99
C LEU A 622 -28.51 8.87 18.65
N ASN A 623 -29.47 8.75 17.73
CA ASN A 623 -30.37 9.84 17.44
C ASN A 623 -31.32 10.17 18.62
N ALA A 624 -31.81 9.16 19.36
CA ALA A 624 -32.70 9.31 20.50
C ALA A 624 -32.03 9.93 21.74
N ILE A 625 -30.71 9.77 21.89
CA ILE A 625 -29.95 10.45 22.94
C ILE A 625 -29.49 11.85 22.56
N ARG A 626 -29.69 12.28 21.29
CA ARG A 626 -29.33 13.63 20.84
C ARG A 626 -30.11 14.65 21.66
N ASN A 627 -29.41 15.61 22.26
CA ASN A 627 -30.00 16.64 23.13
C ASN A 627 -30.80 16.11 24.34
N ARG A 628 -30.67 14.83 24.70
CA ARG A 628 -31.43 14.21 25.81
C ARG A 628 -31.18 14.88 27.16
N HIS A 629 -30.00 15.46 27.33
CA HIS A 629 -29.59 16.11 28.57
C HIS A 629 -29.41 17.62 28.39
N ALA A 630 -30.11 18.21 27.42
CA ALA A 630 -30.09 19.65 27.23
C ALA A 630 -30.47 20.39 28.53
N GLY A 631 -29.66 21.38 28.90
CA GLY A 631 -29.85 22.16 30.14
C GLY A 631 -29.30 21.51 31.40
N GLN A 632 -28.78 20.28 31.33
CA GLN A 632 -28.06 19.64 32.43
C GLN A 632 -26.54 19.87 32.31
N ARG A 633 -25.82 19.61 33.39
CA ARG A 633 -24.37 19.48 33.41
C ARG A 633 -23.95 18.01 33.43
N CYS A 634 -22.72 17.72 33.01
CA CYS A 634 -22.14 16.39 33.15
C CYS A 634 -20.68 16.41 33.59
N PHE A 635 -20.19 15.25 33.99
CA PHE A 635 -18.79 15.03 34.33
C PHE A 635 -18.16 13.98 33.42
N VAL A 636 -17.02 14.30 32.82
CA VAL A 636 -16.20 13.37 32.02
C VAL A 636 -14.98 12.96 32.84
N LEU A 637 -14.88 11.68 33.13
CA LEU A 637 -13.94 11.13 34.10
C LEU A 637 -12.75 10.46 33.40
N GLY A 638 -11.56 10.90 33.76
CA GLY A 638 -10.32 10.18 33.53
C GLY A 638 -10.06 9.17 34.65
N ASN A 639 -8.87 8.60 34.65
CA ASN A 639 -8.44 7.62 35.67
C ASN A 639 -7.13 8.07 36.35
N GLY A 640 -6.75 9.34 36.24
CA GLY A 640 -5.50 9.85 36.77
C GLY A 640 -5.50 9.97 38.31
N PRO A 641 -4.31 10.09 38.94
CA PRO A 641 -4.13 10.16 40.39
C PRO A 641 -4.90 11.25 41.15
N SER A 642 -5.41 12.29 40.50
CA SER A 642 -6.22 13.33 41.17
C SER A 642 -7.63 12.88 41.53
N LEU A 643 -8.10 11.79 40.93
CA LEU A 643 -9.40 11.22 41.22
C LEU A 643 -9.37 10.46 42.56
N LYS A 644 -10.43 10.62 43.36
CA LYS A 644 -10.61 9.86 44.60
C LYS A 644 -11.97 9.18 44.65
N VAL A 645 -12.05 8.10 45.42
CA VAL A 645 -13.31 7.38 45.65
C VAL A 645 -14.36 8.29 46.30
N GLU A 646 -13.95 9.17 47.20
CA GLU A 646 -14.85 10.14 47.84
C GLU A 646 -15.41 11.16 46.83
N ASP A 647 -14.66 11.49 45.78
CA ASP A 647 -15.13 12.40 44.72
C ASP A 647 -16.23 11.73 43.88
N LEU A 648 -16.08 10.44 43.60
CA LEU A 648 -17.07 9.64 42.86
C LEU A 648 -18.39 9.51 43.65
N GLU A 649 -18.30 9.36 44.97
CA GLU A 649 -19.46 9.30 45.86
C GLU A 649 -20.33 10.57 45.77
N LEU A 650 -19.72 11.74 45.55
CA LEU A 650 -20.44 13.01 45.37
C LEU A 650 -21.17 13.09 44.02
N LEU A 651 -20.78 12.31 43.03
CA LEU A 651 -21.33 12.34 41.67
C LEU A 651 -22.50 11.38 41.44
N LYS A 652 -23.02 10.72 42.48
CA LYS A 652 -24.12 9.73 42.38
C LYS A 652 -25.38 10.23 41.69
N ASN A 653 -25.67 11.52 41.81
CA ASN A 653 -26.84 12.16 41.24
C ASN A 653 -26.53 12.98 39.97
N GLU A 654 -25.31 12.87 39.45
CA GLU A 654 -24.85 13.60 38.27
C GLU A 654 -24.76 12.66 37.06
N VAL A 655 -24.92 13.22 35.86
CA VAL A 655 -24.65 12.46 34.63
C VAL A 655 -23.14 12.38 34.43
N THR A 656 -22.62 11.15 34.35
CA THR A 656 -21.18 10.91 34.30
C THR A 656 -20.78 10.01 33.14
N PHE A 657 -19.66 10.36 32.49
CA PHE A 657 -18.99 9.55 31.47
C PHE A 657 -17.69 9.02 32.05
N ALA A 658 -17.49 7.71 32.02
CA ALA A 658 -16.27 7.09 32.51
C ALA A 658 -15.76 6.02 31.53
N ALA A 659 -14.50 5.63 31.66
CA ALA A 659 -13.89 4.75 30.68
C ALA A 659 -12.84 3.80 31.25
N ASN A 660 -12.47 2.80 30.43
CA ASN A 660 -11.40 1.85 30.71
C ASN A 660 -11.59 1.18 32.09
N LYS A 661 -10.53 1.08 32.90
CA LYS A 661 -10.57 0.32 34.16
C LYS A 661 -11.12 1.10 35.37
N ILE A 662 -11.95 2.12 35.17
CA ILE A 662 -12.61 2.85 36.26
C ILE A 662 -13.42 1.91 37.18
N TYR A 663 -13.88 0.78 36.66
CA TYR A 663 -14.64 -0.22 37.41
C TYR A 663 -13.86 -0.87 38.56
N LEU A 664 -12.53 -0.73 38.62
CA LEU A 664 -11.72 -1.32 39.69
C LEU A 664 -12.11 -0.79 41.07
N CYS A 665 -12.56 0.46 41.17
CA CYS A 665 -12.99 1.04 42.46
C CYS A 665 -14.45 0.70 42.84
N PHE A 666 -15.21 -0.04 42.03
CA PHE A 666 -16.65 -0.26 42.26
C PHE A 666 -17.00 -1.01 43.55
N ASN A 667 -16.03 -1.67 44.18
CA ASN A 667 -16.20 -2.30 45.48
C ASN A 667 -15.97 -1.33 46.65
N GLU A 668 -15.39 -0.16 46.39
CA GLU A 668 -15.09 0.88 47.38
C GLU A 668 -16.15 2.00 47.39
N THR A 669 -16.99 2.06 46.34
CA THR A 669 -18.03 3.08 46.16
C THR A 669 -19.33 2.49 45.61
N GLN A 670 -20.45 3.08 46.01
CA GLN A 670 -21.78 2.79 45.44
C GLN A 670 -22.03 3.58 44.14
N TRP A 671 -21.17 4.52 43.77
CA TRP A 671 -21.28 5.27 42.53
C TRP A 671 -21.09 4.36 41.31
N ARG A 672 -21.86 4.60 40.25
CA ARG A 672 -21.72 3.96 38.93
C ARG A 672 -21.86 5.03 37.84
N PRO A 673 -21.09 4.95 36.75
CA PRO A 673 -21.18 5.92 35.69
C PRO A 673 -22.51 5.80 34.94
N THR A 674 -23.03 6.92 34.43
CA THR A 674 -24.22 6.89 33.55
C THR A 674 -23.86 6.29 32.19
N TYR A 675 -22.72 6.73 31.65
CA TYR A 675 -22.16 6.31 30.36
C TYR A 675 -20.76 5.74 30.55
N TYR A 676 -20.50 4.59 29.94
CA TYR A 676 -19.20 3.91 29.98
C TYR A 676 -18.65 3.68 28.57
N SER A 677 -17.34 3.89 28.38
CA SER A 677 -16.71 3.71 27.06
C SER A 677 -15.28 3.15 27.12
N VAL A 678 -14.83 2.59 26.00
CA VAL A 678 -13.47 2.10 25.75
C VAL A 678 -13.18 2.33 24.26
N GLU A 679 -11.96 2.77 23.94
CA GLU A 679 -11.51 3.03 22.56
C GLU A 679 -10.12 2.46 22.26
N ASP A 680 -9.33 2.12 23.29
CA ASP A 680 -8.02 1.50 23.14
C ASP A 680 -8.16 -0.03 22.95
N LEU A 681 -7.56 -0.55 21.86
CA LEU A 681 -7.65 -1.97 21.51
C LEU A 681 -6.98 -2.89 22.54
N LEU A 682 -5.86 -2.46 23.15
CA LEU A 682 -5.18 -3.24 24.19
C LEU A 682 -6.01 -3.26 25.48
N VAL A 683 -6.68 -2.17 25.85
CA VAL A 683 -7.61 -2.17 26.99
C VAL A 683 -8.79 -3.11 26.72
N ALA A 684 -9.39 -3.03 25.53
CA ALA A 684 -10.49 -3.91 25.15
C ALA A 684 -10.07 -5.39 25.12
N GLN A 685 -8.84 -5.69 24.69
CA GLN A 685 -8.28 -7.04 24.66
C GLN A 685 -7.93 -7.56 26.07
N ASN A 686 -7.26 -6.74 26.88
CA ASN A 686 -6.75 -7.14 28.20
C ASN A 686 -7.86 -7.26 29.26
N CYS A 687 -8.95 -6.49 29.11
CA CYS A 687 -10.01 -6.37 30.12
C CYS A 687 -11.39 -6.74 29.58
N GLN A 688 -11.44 -7.54 28.50
CA GLN A 688 -12.68 -7.89 27.81
C GLN A 688 -13.72 -8.45 28.78
N ALA A 689 -13.36 -9.45 29.59
CA ALA A 689 -14.29 -10.14 30.46
C ALA A 689 -14.94 -9.21 31.50
N GLU A 690 -14.12 -8.37 32.13
CA GLU A 690 -14.53 -7.40 33.13
C GLU A 690 -15.43 -6.32 32.52
N ILE A 691 -15.03 -5.73 31.39
CA ILE A 691 -15.81 -4.72 30.67
C ILE A 691 -17.18 -5.27 30.30
N MET A 692 -17.23 -6.50 29.80
CA MET A 692 -18.47 -7.15 29.42
C MET A 692 -19.37 -7.37 30.64
N ALA A 693 -18.82 -7.80 31.77
CA ALA A 693 -19.55 -8.07 33.01
C ALA A 693 -20.21 -6.84 33.65
N LEU A 694 -19.77 -5.61 33.35
CA LEU A 694 -20.36 -4.40 33.91
C LEU A 694 -21.84 -4.25 33.50
N SER A 695 -22.71 -3.98 34.47
CA SER A 695 -24.16 -3.81 34.29
C SER A 695 -24.69 -2.60 35.04
N GLY A 696 -25.80 -2.01 34.58
CA GLY A 696 -26.42 -0.83 35.23
C GLY A 696 -25.93 0.52 34.70
N MET A 697 -25.19 0.53 33.59
CA MET A 697 -24.77 1.74 32.86
C MET A 697 -25.02 1.57 31.37
N THR A 698 -25.14 2.68 30.65
CA THR A 698 -25.21 2.68 29.19
C THR A 698 -23.79 2.68 28.62
N LYS A 699 -23.47 1.75 27.72
CA LYS A 699 -22.14 1.63 27.15
C LYS A 699 -22.16 2.10 25.69
N ILE A 700 -21.31 3.06 25.37
CA ILE A 700 -21.19 3.61 24.02
C ILE A 700 -19.76 3.42 23.57
N PHE A 701 -19.55 2.69 22.47
CA PHE A 701 -18.22 2.37 21.96
C PHE A 701 -18.07 2.84 20.51
N PRO A 702 -16.87 3.18 20.05
CA PRO A 702 -16.57 3.22 18.63
C PRO A 702 -16.71 1.82 17.98
N ASP A 703 -17.18 1.74 16.73
CA ASP A 703 -17.49 0.48 16.05
C ASP A 703 -16.28 -0.44 15.82
N HIS A 704 -15.04 0.10 15.77
CA HIS A 704 -13.83 -0.72 15.74
C HIS A 704 -13.62 -1.55 17.03
N MET A 705 -14.35 -1.26 18.11
CA MET A 705 -14.39 -2.10 19.32
C MET A 705 -15.23 -3.36 19.17
N LEU A 706 -16.12 -3.47 18.16
CA LEU A 706 -17.06 -4.60 18.01
C LEU A 706 -16.36 -5.97 17.99
N ARG A 707 -15.11 -6.01 17.52
CA ARG A 707 -14.28 -7.23 17.49
C ARG A 707 -13.88 -7.75 18.87
N PHE A 708 -13.86 -6.89 19.88
CA PHE A 708 -13.48 -7.23 21.26
C PHE A 708 -14.67 -7.13 22.22
N LEU A 709 -15.52 -6.13 22.04
CA LEU A 709 -16.69 -5.90 22.88
C LEU A 709 -17.93 -6.13 22.01
N PRO A 710 -18.50 -7.36 21.97
CA PRO A 710 -19.70 -7.61 21.18
C PRO A 710 -20.96 -6.98 21.80
N ARG A 711 -21.99 -6.79 20.98
CA ARG A 711 -23.25 -6.15 21.36
C ARG A 711 -23.93 -6.86 22.56
N ARG A 712 -24.46 -6.07 23.49
CA ARG A 712 -25.39 -6.46 24.57
C ARG A 712 -26.49 -5.41 24.66
N ALA A 713 -27.55 -5.67 25.42
CA ALA A 713 -28.71 -4.77 25.52
C ALA A 713 -28.36 -3.32 25.90
N ASN A 714 -27.28 -3.12 26.66
CA ASN A 714 -26.80 -1.80 27.05
C ASN A 714 -25.57 -1.33 26.26
N HIS A 715 -25.23 -1.96 25.13
CA HIS A 715 -24.09 -1.58 24.28
C HIS A 715 -24.60 -0.91 23.00
N HIS A 716 -24.03 0.24 22.68
CA HIS A 716 -24.33 1.01 21.47
C HIS A 716 -23.04 1.43 20.78
N TYR A 717 -23.05 1.50 19.45
CA TYR A 717 -21.83 1.73 18.67
C TYR A 717 -21.96 2.94 17.75
N ALA A 718 -20.95 3.81 17.75
CA ALA A 718 -20.82 4.92 16.81
C ALA A 718 -19.72 4.62 15.78
N ARG A 719 -19.90 5.07 14.54
CA ARG A 719 -18.92 4.85 13.46
C ARG A 719 -17.59 5.49 13.82
N TRP A 720 -16.51 4.72 13.89
CA TRP A 720 -15.19 5.25 14.17
C TRP A 720 -14.63 5.99 12.95
N LEU A 721 -14.18 7.23 13.16
CA LEU A 721 -13.59 8.09 12.13
C LEU A 721 -12.10 8.35 12.49
N PRO A 722 -11.16 7.56 11.96
CA PRO A 722 -9.74 7.83 12.12
C PRO A 722 -9.31 9.03 11.25
N PRO A 723 -8.24 9.75 11.63
CA PRO A 723 -7.66 10.79 10.78
C PRO A 723 -7.10 10.16 9.49
N ALA A 724 -7.18 10.89 8.38
CA ALA A 724 -6.62 10.48 7.09
C ALA A 724 -5.09 10.24 7.17
N ASP A 725 -4.39 11.00 8.01
CA ASP A 725 -2.98 10.83 8.33
C ASP A 725 -2.73 10.99 9.84
N ASN A 726 -2.15 9.95 10.46
CA ASN A 726 -1.79 9.92 11.88
C ASN A 726 -0.64 10.88 12.27
N ARG A 727 0.02 11.53 11.30
CA ARG A 727 1.12 12.50 11.50
C ARG A 727 0.64 13.94 11.59
N VAL A 728 -0.54 14.24 11.04
CA VAL A 728 -1.13 15.58 11.07
C VAL A 728 -1.55 15.92 12.51
N GLN A 729 -1.36 17.18 12.96
CA GLN A 729 -1.76 17.62 14.30
C GLN A 729 -3.27 17.95 14.39
N TYR A 730 -3.89 18.30 13.27
CA TYR A 730 -5.33 18.58 13.17
C TYR A 730 -6.16 17.32 13.45
N ARG A 731 -7.25 17.50 14.21
CA ARG A 731 -8.23 16.47 14.54
C ARG A 731 -9.62 17.05 14.26
N GLU A 732 -10.50 16.24 13.70
CA GLU A 732 -11.90 16.61 13.54
C GLU A 732 -12.66 16.36 14.85
N PHE A 733 -13.75 17.12 15.08
CA PHE A 733 -14.63 16.94 16.23
C PHE A 733 -16.06 16.64 15.76
N SER A 734 -16.61 15.48 16.12
CA SER A 734 -17.98 15.14 15.76
C SER A 734 -18.98 15.80 16.70
N ARG A 735 -20.00 16.43 16.09
CA ARG A 735 -21.19 16.95 16.77
C ARG A 735 -22.42 16.05 16.65
N ASP A 736 -22.27 14.99 15.87
CA ASP A 736 -23.35 14.10 15.50
C ASP A 736 -22.85 12.66 15.47
N LEU A 737 -23.08 11.93 16.56
CA LEU A 737 -22.64 10.55 16.66
C LEU A 737 -23.30 9.62 15.62
N THR A 738 -24.44 10.03 15.03
CA THR A 738 -25.05 9.26 13.91
C THR A 738 -24.22 9.32 12.63
N LYS A 739 -23.30 10.29 12.52
CA LYS A 739 -22.35 10.43 11.42
C LYS A 739 -20.99 9.82 11.74
N GLY A 740 -20.67 9.70 13.03
CA GLY A 740 -19.49 9.01 13.54
C GLY A 740 -18.86 9.73 14.73
N ILE A 741 -17.76 9.19 15.22
CA ILE A 741 -16.97 9.70 16.34
C ILE A 741 -15.51 9.81 15.91
N CYS A 742 -14.93 11.00 16.04
CA CYS A 742 -13.60 11.31 15.56
C CYS A 742 -12.55 10.93 16.61
N TRP A 743 -11.46 10.29 16.18
CA TRP A 743 -10.39 9.88 17.08
C TRP A 743 -9.48 11.06 17.46
N GLY A 744 -9.27 11.29 18.77
CA GLY A 744 -8.43 12.38 19.30
C GLY A 744 -7.32 11.92 20.24
N SER A 745 -6.77 10.72 20.02
CA SER A 745 -5.67 10.16 20.82
C SER A 745 -5.98 9.90 22.32
N THR A 746 -7.22 10.06 22.77
CA THR A 746 -7.74 9.66 24.09
C THR A 746 -9.24 9.42 24.06
N ILE A 747 -9.70 8.47 24.87
CA ILE A 747 -11.12 8.17 25.04
C ILE A 747 -11.91 9.36 25.62
N THR A 748 -11.29 10.21 26.42
CA THR A 748 -11.93 11.42 26.98
C THR A 748 -12.30 12.43 25.89
N TYR A 749 -11.60 12.45 24.75
CA TYR A 749 -11.94 13.26 23.59
C TYR A 749 -13.22 12.74 22.91
N SER A 750 -13.34 11.42 22.81
CA SER A 750 -14.55 10.75 22.34
C SER A 750 -15.73 10.98 23.29
N MET A 751 -15.52 10.91 24.62
CA MET A 751 -16.55 11.23 25.61
C MET A 751 -17.00 12.69 25.58
N LEU A 752 -16.11 13.64 25.25
CA LEU A 752 -16.49 15.04 25.01
C LEU A 752 -17.45 15.18 23.82
N GLN A 753 -17.17 14.50 22.70
CA GLN A 753 -18.08 14.47 21.54
C GLN A 753 -19.44 13.84 21.91
N MET A 754 -19.44 12.79 22.75
CA MET A 754 -20.68 12.20 23.26
C MET A 754 -21.50 13.18 24.09
N ALA A 755 -20.86 13.91 25.00
CA ALA A 755 -21.53 14.92 25.82
C ALA A 755 -22.12 16.05 24.97
N VAL A 756 -21.38 16.56 23.97
CA VAL A 756 -21.86 17.59 23.04
C VAL A 756 -23.07 17.09 22.23
N HIS A 757 -23.00 15.87 21.70
CA HIS A 757 -24.11 15.25 20.97
C HIS A 757 -25.38 15.11 21.83
N MET A 758 -25.22 14.80 23.12
CA MET A 758 -26.32 14.68 24.09
C MET A 758 -26.87 16.03 24.59
N GLY A 759 -26.32 17.15 24.12
CA GLY A 759 -26.83 18.50 24.38
C GLY A 759 -26.31 19.18 25.65
N PHE A 760 -25.29 18.60 26.31
CA PHE A 760 -24.67 19.25 27.46
C PHE A 760 -24.03 20.57 27.06
N ARG A 761 -24.31 21.62 27.84
CA ARG A 761 -23.69 22.94 27.68
C ARG A 761 -22.66 23.24 28.77
N GLU A 762 -22.68 22.48 29.85
CA GLU A 762 -21.73 22.56 30.95
C GLU A 762 -21.10 21.18 31.20
N ILE A 763 -19.79 21.07 30.98
CA ILE A 763 -19.03 19.81 31.07
C ILE A 763 -17.85 19.99 32.04
N TYR A 764 -17.73 19.12 33.03
CA TYR A 764 -16.65 19.15 34.01
C TYR A 764 -15.73 17.93 33.88
N LEU A 765 -14.43 18.16 33.78
CA LEU A 765 -13.41 17.11 33.66
C LEU A 765 -12.85 16.77 35.04
N LEU A 766 -12.75 15.49 35.38
CA LEU A 766 -12.21 15.03 36.66
C LEU A 766 -11.24 13.86 36.44
N GLY A 767 -10.10 13.84 37.13
CA GLY A 767 -9.11 12.76 36.99
C GLY A 767 -8.29 12.84 35.70
N LEU A 768 -8.14 14.04 35.10
CA LEU A 768 -7.37 14.27 33.87
C LEU A 768 -6.04 14.95 34.19
N ASP A 769 -5.07 14.20 34.71
CA ASP A 769 -3.84 14.79 35.25
C ASP A 769 -2.79 15.19 34.22
N HIS A 770 -2.85 14.62 33.01
CA HIS A 770 -1.94 14.96 31.91
C HIS A 770 -0.45 14.86 32.28
N SER A 771 -0.12 13.85 33.09
CA SER A 771 1.23 13.59 33.57
C SER A 771 1.42 12.08 33.64
N TYR A 772 2.44 11.56 32.95
CA TYR A 772 2.74 10.13 32.90
C TYR A 772 4.23 9.89 33.17
N VAL A 773 4.52 8.84 33.92
CA VAL A 773 5.86 8.27 34.14
C VAL A 773 6.05 7.13 33.13
N GLU A 774 7.07 7.23 32.29
CA GLU A 774 7.41 6.23 31.28
C GLU A 774 8.24 5.09 31.90
N PRO A 775 7.82 3.81 31.75
CA PRO A 775 8.65 2.66 32.12
C PRO A 775 9.86 2.52 31.19
N SER A 776 10.94 1.92 31.69
CA SER A 776 12.18 1.77 30.94
C SER A 776 12.12 0.69 29.86
N THR A 777 11.15 -0.21 29.94
CA THR A 777 11.05 -1.44 29.13
C THR A 777 10.11 -1.27 27.92
N LYS A 778 10.59 -1.60 26.71
CA LYS A 778 9.81 -1.59 25.45
C LYS A 778 9.90 -2.94 24.73
N GLN A 779 8.78 -3.45 24.23
CA GLN A 779 8.71 -4.70 23.46
C GLN A 779 7.70 -4.58 22.31
N ASP A 780 8.12 -4.92 21.09
CA ASP A 780 7.30 -4.90 19.87
C ASP A 780 6.51 -3.59 19.65
N GLY A 781 7.14 -2.45 19.93
CA GLY A 781 6.54 -1.12 19.77
C GLY A 781 5.53 -0.71 20.86
N ALA A 782 5.29 -1.54 21.89
CA ALA A 782 4.47 -1.21 23.05
C ALA A 782 5.33 -1.05 24.32
N LEU A 783 4.84 -0.30 25.29
CA LEU A 783 5.45 -0.20 26.62
C LEU A 783 4.99 -1.35 27.50
N VAL A 784 5.89 -1.85 28.35
CA VAL A 784 5.59 -2.89 29.34
C VAL A 784 5.55 -2.25 30.73
N SER A 785 4.44 -2.43 31.45
CA SER A 785 4.29 -1.88 32.80
C SER A 785 5.25 -2.56 33.79
N GLU A 786 5.91 -1.75 34.63
CA GLU A 786 6.73 -2.20 35.77
C GLU A 786 5.95 -2.17 37.10
N GLY A 787 4.68 -1.73 37.06
CA GLY A 787 3.82 -1.44 38.21
C GLY A 787 3.04 -0.14 37.98
N GLU A 788 1.86 0.00 38.59
CA GLU A 788 1.00 1.17 38.39
C GLU A 788 1.51 2.40 39.16
N VAL A 789 1.65 3.52 38.45
CA VAL A 789 2.10 4.82 38.99
C VAL A 789 1.38 6.02 38.34
N ASN A 790 0.57 5.77 37.32
CA ASN A 790 -0.02 6.75 36.42
C ASN A 790 -1.54 6.92 36.59
N HIS A 791 -2.18 6.10 37.43
CA HIS A 791 -3.62 6.07 37.64
C HIS A 791 -3.96 5.99 39.12
N PHE A 792 -5.18 6.35 39.48
CA PHE A 792 -5.60 6.42 40.88
C PHE A 792 -5.72 5.05 41.57
N HIS A 793 -6.02 3.98 40.82
CA HIS A 793 -6.20 2.65 41.38
C HIS A 793 -4.90 1.83 41.26
N PRO A 794 -4.39 1.20 42.33
CA PRO A 794 -3.09 0.50 42.31
C PRO A 794 -3.05 -0.71 41.36
N ASP A 795 -4.20 -1.35 41.09
CA ASP A 795 -4.29 -2.47 40.14
C ASP A 795 -4.57 -2.06 38.69
N TYR A 796 -4.49 -0.76 38.35
CA TYR A 796 -4.84 -0.29 37.00
C TYR A 796 -3.89 -0.88 35.93
N ARG A 797 -2.60 -1.06 36.23
CA ARG A 797 -1.66 -1.83 35.39
C ARG A 797 -0.81 -2.77 36.22
N LYS A 798 -0.90 -4.05 35.87
CA LYS A 798 -0.07 -5.10 36.49
C LYS A 798 1.32 -5.14 35.83
N PRO A 799 2.38 -5.55 36.55
CA PRO A 799 3.68 -5.80 35.95
C PRO A 799 3.56 -6.76 34.75
N GLY A 800 4.19 -6.41 33.63
CA GLY A 800 4.14 -7.19 32.38
C GLY A 800 2.99 -6.81 31.43
N GLU A 801 2.04 -5.96 31.84
CA GLU A 801 0.95 -5.53 30.97
C GLU A 801 1.43 -4.57 29.87
N ARG A 802 1.01 -4.82 28.62
CA ARG A 802 1.34 -3.99 27.46
C ARG A 802 0.37 -2.82 27.33
N TRP A 803 0.90 -1.62 27.07
CA TRP A 803 0.10 -0.40 26.87
C TRP A 803 0.78 0.61 25.93
N HIS A 804 -0.01 1.58 25.46
CA HIS A 804 0.47 2.69 24.64
C HIS A 804 0.72 3.93 25.50
N MET A 805 1.88 4.58 25.34
CA MET A 805 2.12 5.90 25.93
C MET A 805 1.26 6.96 25.23
N PRO A 806 0.52 7.80 25.97
CA PRO A 806 -0.11 8.97 25.40
C PRO A 806 0.94 9.91 24.80
N VAL A 807 0.73 10.33 23.56
CA VAL A 807 1.56 11.37 22.91
C VAL A 807 1.00 12.73 23.32
N LEU A 808 1.58 13.33 24.37
CA LEU A 808 1.01 14.52 25.03
C LEU A 808 0.78 15.69 24.07
N ASP A 809 1.72 16.02 23.17
CA ASP A 809 1.54 17.11 22.20
C ASP A 809 0.30 16.91 21.30
N ARG A 810 0.06 15.67 20.87
CA ARG A 810 -1.14 15.32 20.07
C ARG A 810 -2.41 15.42 20.91
N LEU A 811 -2.30 15.10 22.19
CA LEU A 811 -3.38 15.16 23.15
C LEU A 811 -3.79 16.59 23.44
N GLU A 812 -2.82 17.48 23.65
CA GLU A 812 -3.03 18.92 23.82
C GLU A 812 -3.64 19.55 22.57
N ALA A 813 -3.16 19.19 21.38
CA ALA A 813 -3.75 19.65 20.11
C ALA A 813 -5.20 19.19 19.97
N SER A 814 -5.49 17.94 20.32
CA SER A 814 -6.86 17.40 20.31
C SER A 814 -7.74 18.17 21.29
N TYR A 815 -7.33 18.35 22.55
CA TYR A 815 -8.10 19.12 23.52
C TYR A 815 -8.28 20.59 23.14
N THR A 816 -7.26 21.21 22.55
CA THR A 816 -7.34 22.59 22.05
C THR A 816 -8.44 22.68 20.99
N HIS A 817 -8.46 21.74 20.04
CA HIS A 817 -9.52 21.68 19.04
C HIS A 817 -10.90 21.43 19.65
N ALA A 818 -11.02 20.54 20.64
CA ALA A 818 -12.28 20.33 21.36
C ALA A 818 -12.76 21.59 22.07
N ARG A 819 -11.85 22.32 22.75
CA ARG A 819 -12.16 23.59 23.41
C ARG A 819 -12.67 24.60 22.39
N ASP A 820 -11.91 24.83 21.31
CA ASP A 820 -12.25 25.82 20.30
C ASP A 820 -13.60 25.52 19.64
N TYR A 821 -13.85 24.24 19.35
CA TYR A 821 -15.13 23.78 18.84
C TYR A 821 -16.26 24.02 19.86
N CYS A 822 -16.10 23.58 21.11
CA CYS A 822 -17.09 23.77 22.18
C CYS A 822 -17.40 25.26 22.40
N ASP A 823 -16.38 26.11 22.48
CA ASP A 823 -16.55 27.56 22.63
C ASP A 823 -17.31 28.17 21.43
N SER A 824 -17.02 27.72 20.20
CA SER A 824 -17.71 28.20 19.00
C SER A 824 -19.22 27.92 18.99
N ILE A 825 -19.66 26.89 19.71
CA ILE A 825 -21.07 26.53 19.83
C ILE A 825 -21.67 26.93 21.18
N GLY A 826 -20.92 27.57 22.08
CA GLY A 826 -21.39 27.98 23.40
C GLY A 826 -21.52 26.81 24.39
N VAL A 827 -20.67 25.80 24.29
CA VAL A 827 -20.50 24.74 25.29
C VAL A 827 -19.27 25.09 26.14
N LYS A 828 -19.41 25.03 27.45
CA LYS A 828 -18.33 25.32 28.39
C LYS A 828 -17.80 24.02 29.00
N VAL A 829 -16.48 23.89 28.96
CA VAL A 829 -15.74 22.75 29.49
C VAL A 829 -14.77 23.25 30.56
N TRP A 830 -14.86 22.72 31.77
CA TRP A 830 -13.99 23.08 32.90
C TRP A 830 -13.20 21.88 33.39
N ASN A 831 -11.98 22.10 33.83
CA ASN A 831 -11.18 21.10 34.53
C ASN A 831 -11.36 21.24 36.05
N ALA A 832 -12.13 20.32 36.64
CA ALA A 832 -12.41 20.23 38.07
C ALA A 832 -11.52 19.20 38.80
N SER A 833 -10.48 18.68 38.13
CA SER A 833 -9.47 17.80 38.74
C SER A 833 -8.77 18.51 39.90
N ARG A 834 -8.67 17.86 41.06
CA ARG A 834 -8.08 18.42 42.30
C ARG A 834 -6.66 18.95 42.09
N PHE A 835 -5.91 18.29 41.22
CA PHE A 835 -4.70 18.78 40.57
C PHE A 835 -4.71 18.28 39.13
N SER A 836 -3.92 18.88 38.24
CA SER A 836 -3.70 18.38 36.87
C SER A 836 -2.63 19.24 36.19
N LYS A 837 -1.99 18.77 35.12
CA LYS A 837 -1.15 19.57 34.22
C LYS A 837 -1.86 19.99 32.93
N LEU A 838 -3.13 19.61 32.76
CA LEU A 838 -3.95 20.01 31.62
C LEU A 838 -4.45 21.45 31.79
N GLU A 839 -3.81 22.37 31.07
CA GLU A 839 -4.12 23.81 31.12
C GLU A 839 -5.04 24.29 29.98
N VAL A 840 -5.41 23.39 29.06
CA VAL A 840 -6.27 23.73 27.91
C VAL A 840 -7.64 24.25 28.34
N PHE A 841 -8.23 23.66 29.39
CA PHE A 841 -9.56 24.02 29.90
C PHE A 841 -9.47 24.81 31.21
N PRO A 842 -10.33 25.83 31.41
CA PRO A 842 -10.35 26.63 32.63
C PRO A 842 -10.62 25.78 33.88
N ARG A 843 -10.02 26.15 35.01
CA ARG A 843 -10.17 25.44 36.29
C ARG A 843 -11.50 25.72 36.97
N ALA A 844 -12.03 24.73 37.69
CA ALA A 844 -13.16 24.86 38.60
C ALA A 844 -12.88 24.11 39.91
N ASP A 845 -13.41 24.60 41.04
CA ASP A 845 -13.35 23.90 42.32
C ASP A 845 -14.51 22.89 42.42
N LEU A 846 -14.18 21.61 42.56
CA LEU A 846 -15.18 20.53 42.56
C LEU A 846 -16.21 20.69 43.69
N ASP A 847 -15.75 21.03 44.90
CA ASP A 847 -16.63 21.16 46.07
C ASP A 847 -17.62 22.32 45.88
N ALA A 848 -17.16 23.44 45.31
CA ALA A 848 -18.00 24.57 44.96
C ALA A 848 -19.01 24.24 43.85
N VAL A 849 -18.58 23.52 42.80
CA VAL A 849 -19.46 23.06 41.72
C VAL A 849 -20.57 22.15 42.27
N LEU A 850 -20.24 21.26 43.21
CA LEU A 850 -21.19 20.31 43.80
C LEU A 850 -21.95 20.86 45.01
N GLY A 851 -21.68 22.10 45.44
CA GLY A 851 -22.35 22.73 46.58
C GLY A 851 -22.04 22.07 47.93
N VAL A 852 -20.89 21.40 48.06
CA VAL A 852 -20.46 20.76 49.30
C VAL A 852 -19.96 21.83 50.27
N SER A 853 -20.67 22.03 51.38
CA SER A 853 -20.21 22.91 52.44
C SER A 853 -18.96 22.32 53.10
N LYS A 854 -17.83 23.02 52.98
CA LYS A 854 -16.61 22.65 53.72
C LYS A 854 -16.95 22.57 55.21
N PRO A 855 -16.72 21.45 55.91
CA PRO A 855 -16.89 21.42 57.36
C PRO A 855 -16.00 22.49 57.96
N ALA A 856 -16.57 23.31 58.86
CA ALA A 856 -15.83 24.33 59.59
C ALA A 856 -14.55 23.71 60.17
N ALA A 857 -13.41 24.34 59.88
CA ALA A 857 -12.12 23.90 60.42
C ALA A 857 -12.24 23.76 61.94
N LYS A 858 -12.14 22.52 62.46
CA LYS A 858 -11.95 22.30 63.89
C LYS A 858 -10.66 23.04 64.29
N PRO A 859 -10.66 23.86 65.35
CA PRO A 859 -9.44 24.51 65.80
C PRO A 859 -8.47 23.43 66.27
N ALA A 860 -7.36 23.25 65.55
CA ALA A 860 -6.30 22.37 65.98
C ALA A 860 -5.61 22.99 67.21
N ARG A 861 -5.73 22.26 68.33
CA ARG A 861 -5.10 22.48 69.63
C ARG A 861 -3.63 22.91 69.50
N LYS A 862 -3.24 23.95 70.26
CA LYS A 862 -1.83 24.24 70.58
C LYS A 862 -1.17 23.01 71.21
N PRO A 863 -0.09 22.45 70.65
CA PRO A 863 0.77 21.52 71.36
C PRO A 863 1.76 22.29 72.23
N ALA A 864 1.93 21.80 73.44
CA ALA A 864 2.74 22.34 74.51
C ALA A 864 4.21 22.54 74.13
N THR A 865 4.79 23.61 74.66
CA THR A 865 6.23 23.81 74.79
C THR A 865 6.86 22.65 75.56
N LYS A 866 7.67 21.82 74.88
CA LYS A 866 8.63 20.93 75.54
C LYS A 866 10.05 21.34 75.18
N ARG A 867 10.77 21.64 76.27
CA ARG A 867 12.19 21.98 76.41
C ARG A 867 13.12 21.11 75.58
N ALA A 868 14.19 21.73 75.10
CA ALA A 868 15.38 21.09 74.55
C ALA A 868 16.04 20.12 75.55
N PRO A 869 16.59 18.96 75.11
CA PRO A 869 17.51 18.18 75.93
C PRO A 869 18.93 18.72 75.78
N ARG A 870 19.53 19.09 76.92
CA ARG A 870 20.97 19.32 77.11
C ARG A 870 21.72 17.99 76.90
N LYS A 871 22.90 18.07 76.27
CA LYS A 871 23.85 16.96 76.10
C LYS A 871 24.49 16.51 77.43
N THR A 872 24.68 15.18 77.54
CA THR A 872 25.81 14.39 78.11
C THR A 872 26.15 14.46 79.62
N PRO A 873 26.87 13.49 80.24
CA PRO A 873 27.48 12.23 79.72
C PRO A 873 27.26 10.94 80.60
N ALA A 874 27.74 9.81 80.06
CA ALA A 874 28.37 8.63 80.72
C ALA A 874 27.65 7.87 81.85
N LYS A 875 27.32 6.59 81.58
CA LYS A 875 28.07 5.40 82.04
C LYS A 875 27.51 4.13 81.40
#